data_AF-A0A7C1TA45-F1
#
_entry.id   AF-A0A7C1TA45-F1
#
_cell.length_a   1.000
_cell.length_b   1.000
_cell.length_c   1.000
_cell.angle_alpha   90.00
_cell.angle_beta   90.00
_cell.angle_gamma   90.00
#
_symmetry.space_group_name_H-M   'P 1'
#
loop_
_entity.id
_entity.type
_entity.pdbx_description
1 polymer ?
#
loop_
_entity_poly.entity_id
_entity_poly.type
_entity_poly.pdbx_seq_one_letter_code
_entity_poly.pdbx_strand_id
1 'polypeptide(L)'
;MNQHESVSPTTESPEIIGEFPCTQTQLRCWVLDQMQPGNPALNVAVRWEIRGTFKASTIEAAFRKIIQRHEILRTRFIERQGNPTQQVLDAVDFKLSVIDLRSMPAEQREQRILSIGEETASAPFDLSQAGLFRVTLLMVENSRAFLLITAHQTCFDGWSIRVLGRELGEIASAMEAGRVPSLPDLPLQYGDYALWQQEYLSSYGFEAEKSFWKETLGDAPYFEVSSNHPRPAIKTVNGTILSAVKPVEFGERMEAAARDHKVSLFAYGVAIVSAVLNRVTGCEDVLFGTQIAGREHSDLEPMIGVFINNLVLRVPVCPQMSFEEHLTSATKTVTAAVNHQRMPFNKLVEFINPVRDPSRNPLISVNFNLSKAFMEDRSYGDFELISAASQSPGVVYDISFGMVGRPSGWRMSIEYNTDLFDRSTIEHILKVWQDVYEQALSTPTAPLSPVQITKSWLGSNGEAEIAAARDRKALPIAGAPDLAQHACDVTPAERMRLLTEIWTRVLDVKSIDPESDFFALGGHSLLALRMLSAVRETLGVKPELTLLFRHPTLRGFGEALFGPLVSDSLSAQQRAAPVFERSTLKQGTGPGAVYSINHPFLYYQLANRLDDSLSVYNLNMFSVSEDDVSPDVTLEDVAASVIRAMDIHPGQGPVGIVGLCVNGILAIEVAHQLQEMGVDVAFTAAIDSWAPGYFRSQTWLRQRFWNAERRVKRTLYFTRKLFTGRIRLLAFLKEFRLTQKLIGAISPSRTKASVEEATNVRVTDFLVQLSRGYKAEPIGELMLFKSQASPARARRLLFGWEKTVAGKASVIDLDGWHEDSLTVDGMQRLARAFNDRLASGAS
;
A
#
# COMPACT_ATOMS: atom_id res chain seq x y z
N MET A 1 12.86 -27.37 62.66
CA MET A 1 11.60 -27.09 61.97
C MET A 1 11.59 -25.60 61.69
N ASN A 2 11.97 -25.21 60.47
CA ASN A 2 11.68 -23.92 59.82
C ASN A 2 12.19 -24.08 58.40
N GLN A 3 11.24 -24.28 57.49
CA GLN A 3 11.49 -24.47 56.07
C GLN A 3 11.95 -23.13 55.49
N HIS A 4 13.10 -23.14 54.83
CA HIS A 4 13.44 -22.12 53.86
C HIS A 4 12.49 -22.33 52.66
N GLU A 5 11.45 -21.51 52.56
CA GLU A 5 10.74 -21.35 51.30
C GLU A 5 11.72 -20.71 50.30
N SER A 6 12.20 -21.53 49.37
CA SER A 6 12.83 -21.06 48.15
C SER A 6 11.76 -20.34 47.33
N VAL A 7 11.73 -19.01 47.40
CA VAL A 7 11.02 -18.21 46.42
C VAL A 7 11.78 -18.33 45.11
N SER A 8 11.35 -19.25 44.27
CA SER A 8 11.70 -19.28 42.85
C SER A 8 11.26 -17.95 42.23
N PRO A 9 12.11 -17.21 41.50
CA PRO A 9 11.64 -16.06 40.74
C PRO A 9 10.78 -16.62 39.61
N THR A 10 9.47 -16.53 39.75
CA THR A 10 8.56 -16.63 38.63
C THR A 10 8.82 -15.41 37.75
N THR A 11 9.65 -15.57 36.72
CA THR A 11 9.68 -14.68 35.56
C THR A 11 8.35 -14.86 34.84
N GLU A 12 7.28 -14.28 35.39
CA GLU A 12 6.04 -14.12 34.66
C GLU A 12 6.36 -13.27 33.43
N SER A 13 6.00 -13.79 32.25
CA SER A 13 6.12 -13.03 31.02
C SER A 13 5.26 -11.77 31.14
N PRO A 14 5.74 -10.60 30.72
CA PRO A 14 4.98 -9.35 30.85
C PRO A 14 3.59 -9.48 30.25
N GLU A 15 2.59 -8.95 30.94
CA GLU A 15 1.18 -9.08 30.60
C GLU A 15 0.81 -8.10 29.47
N ILE A 16 -0.07 -8.54 28.57
CA ILE A 16 -0.57 -7.69 27.49
C ILE A 16 -1.74 -6.86 28.03
N ILE A 17 -1.58 -5.54 28.06
CA ILE A 17 -2.60 -4.63 28.60
C ILE A 17 -3.45 -3.95 27.51
N GLY A 18 -3.03 -4.03 26.25
CA GLY A 18 -3.79 -3.48 25.13
C GLY A 18 -3.26 -3.93 23.77
N GLU A 19 -4.18 -4.02 22.80
CA GLU A 19 -3.86 -4.22 21.38
C GLU A 19 -4.53 -3.14 20.54
N PHE A 20 -3.76 -2.52 19.66
CA PHE A 20 -4.21 -1.40 18.81
C PHE A 20 -3.77 -1.60 17.35
N PRO A 21 -4.51 -1.06 16.37
CA PRO A 21 -4.04 -1.00 14.99
C PRO A 21 -2.77 -0.13 14.92
N CYS A 22 -1.90 -0.36 13.93
CA CYS A 22 -0.81 0.59 13.64
C CYS A 22 -1.32 1.82 12.89
N THR A 23 -0.75 2.98 13.18
CA THR A 23 -0.93 4.17 12.34
C THR A 23 -0.29 3.96 10.97
N GLN A 24 -0.66 4.78 9.98
CA GLN A 24 -0.09 4.71 8.63
C GLN A 24 1.43 5.00 8.62
N THR A 25 1.92 5.84 9.53
CA THR A 25 3.35 6.10 9.68
C THR A 25 4.07 4.88 10.27
N GLN A 26 3.53 4.28 11.33
CA GLN A 26 4.08 3.04 11.91
C GLN A 26 4.09 1.90 10.90
N LEU A 27 3.00 1.74 10.13
CA LEU A 27 2.92 0.73 9.08
C LEU A 27 4.04 0.90 8.05
N ARG A 28 4.33 2.14 7.62
CA ARG A 28 5.44 2.40 6.70
C ARG A 28 6.80 2.06 7.31
N CYS A 29 7.04 2.43 8.56
CA CYS A 29 8.30 2.09 9.24
C CYS A 29 8.44 0.57 9.38
N TRP A 30 7.38 -0.14 9.77
CA TRP A 30 7.38 -1.60 9.86
C TRP A 30 7.66 -2.24 8.50
N VAL A 31 7.00 -1.78 7.44
CA VAL A 31 7.29 -2.23 6.06
C VAL A 31 8.76 -2.09 5.70
N LEU A 32 9.36 -0.93 5.96
CA LEU A 32 10.74 -0.65 5.61
C LEU A 32 11.72 -1.51 6.41
N ASP A 33 11.40 -1.78 7.68
CA ASP A 33 12.15 -2.72 8.51
C ASP A 33 12.02 -4.16 7.97
N GLN A 34 10.85 -4.60 7.51
CA GLN A 34 10.70 -5.92 6.89
C GLN A 34 11.42 -6.05 5.53
N MET A 35 11.66 -4.93 4.83
CA MET A 35 12.50 -4.93 3.62
C MET A 35 13.98 -5.10 3.99
N GLN A 36 14.44 -4.39 5.01
CA GLN A 36 15.82 -4.43 5.44
C GLN A 36 15.85 -4.61 6.96
N PRO A 37 15.74 -5.85 7.48
CA PRO A 37 15.68 -6.08 8.92
C PRO A 37 16.86 -5.45 9.64
N GLY A 38 16.57 -4.67 10.69
CA GLY A 38 17.61 -3.95 11.42
C GLY A 38 18.14 -2.73 10.70
N ASN A 39 17.36 -2.13 9.80
CA ASN A 39 17.72 -0.93 9.06
C ASN A 39 18.09 0.22 10.01
N PRO A 40 19.37 0.64 10.07
CA PRO A 40 19.79 1.68 10.99
C PRO A 40 19.18 3.03 10.64
N ALA A 41 18.76 3.27 9.40
CA ALA A 41 18.09 4.52 8.99
C ALA A 41 16.70 4.72 9.64
N LEU A 42 16.13 3.68 10.27
CA LEU A 42 14.89 3.78 11.04
C LEU A 42 15.13 4.02 12.54
N ASN A 43 16.39 4.14 12.95
CA ASN A 43 16.74 4.51 14.31
C ASN A 43 16.77 6.03 14.45
N VAL A 44 16.12 6.53 15.49
CA VAL A 44 16.27 7.91 15.96
C VAL A 44 17.34 7.92 17.04
N ALA A 45 18.53 8.41 16.69
CA ALA A 45 19.67 8.51 17.59
C ALA A 45 19.86 9.95 18.09
N VAL A 46 19.91 10.10 19.41
CA VAL A 46 20.04 11.39 20.11
C VAL A 46 21.24 11.32 21.05
N ARG A 47 22.03 12.39 21.07
CA ARG A 47 23.12 12.56 22.01
C ARG A 47 22.89 13.81 22.85
N TRP A 48 22.84 13.62 24.17
CA TRP A 48 22.86 14.73 25.13
C TRP A 48 24.12 14.69 25.96
N GLU A 49 24.63 15.87 26.27
CA GLU A 49 25.63 16.03 27.31
C GLU A 49 24.91 16.37 28.61
N ILE A 50 25.27 15.67 29.69
CA ILE A 50 24.83 16.00 31.04
C ILE A 50 26.01 16.59 31.81
N ARG A 51 25.83 17.79 32.37
CA ARG A 51 26.85 18.50 33.16
C ARG A 51 26.34 18.80 34.56
N GLY A 52 27.20 18.74 35.57
CA GLY A 52 26.83 18.99 36.97
C GLY A 52 26.73 17.71 37.78
N THR A 53 25.96 17.75 38.88
CA THR A 53 25.84 16.63 39.83
C THR A 53 24.64 15.76 39.49
N PHE A 54 24.88 14.49 39.17
CA PHE A 54 23.83 13.50 38.90
C PHE A 54 24.26 12.11 39.36
N LYS A 55 23.28 11.25 39.67
CA LYS A 55 23.51 9.83 39.94
C LYS A 55 22.97 8.99 38.80
N ALA A 56 23.77 8.05 38.29
CA ALA A 56 23.34 7.12 37.25
C ALA A 56 22.07 6.34 37.64
N SER A 57 21.94 5.96 38.91
CA SER A 57 20.73 5.30 39.44
C SER A 57 19.47 6.17 39.34
N THR A 58 19.59 7.48 39.54
CA THR A 58 18.47 8.41 39.44
C THR A 58 18.07 8.63 37.99
N ILE A 59 19.05 8.72 37.08
CA ILE A 59 18.82 8.79 35.64
C ILE A 59 18.12 7.51 35.15
N GLU A 60 18.58 6.33 35.57
CA GLU A 60 17.93 5.06 35.25
C GLU A 60 16.48 5.00 35.76
N ALA A 61 16.26 5.37 37.02
CA ALA A 61 14.92 5.38 37.61
C ALA A 61 13.98 6.39 36.91
N ALA A 62 14.51 7.54 36.48
CA ALA A 62 13.75 8.51 35.70
C ALA A 62 13.30 7.92 34.35
N PHE A 63 14.19 7.25 33.61
CA PHE A 63 13.81 6.56 32.38
C PHE A 63 12.77 5.46 32.61
N ARG A 64 12.90 4.64 33.66
CA ARG A 64 11.87 3.64 34.01
C ARG A 64 10.50 4.29 34.22
N LYS A 65 10.43 5.45 34.89
CA LYS A 65 9.18 6.19 35.11
C LYS A 65 8.59 6.73 33.80
N ILE A 66 9.42 7.22 32.88
CA ILE A 66 8.99 7.69 31.55
C ILE A 66 8.46 6.52 30.72
N ILE A 67 9.17 5.40 30.71
CA ILE A 67 8.75 4.17 29.99
C ILE A 67 7.41 3.66 30.54
N GLN A 68 7.20 3.71 31.86
CA GLN A 68 5.91 3.35 32.44
C GLN A 68 4.79 4.32 32.02
N ARG A 69 5.10 5.63 31.99
CA ARG A 69 4.16 6.71 31.68
C ARG A 69 3.65 6.68 30.24
N HIS A 70 4.49 6.34 29.27
CA HIS A 70 4.15 6.33 27.85
C HIS A 70 4.05 4.90 27.34
N GLU A 71 2.83 4.43 27.09
CA GLU A 71 2.57 3.05 26.65
C GLU A 71 3.38 2.63 25.44
N ILE A 72 3.57 3.56 24.49
CA ILE A 72 4.30 3.31 23.24
C ILE A 72 5.75 2.85 23.43
N LEU A 73 6.38 3.19 24.56
CA LEU A 73 7.75 2.77 24.88
C LEU A 73 7.82 1.32 25.41
N ARG A 74 6.68 0.74 25.78
CA ARG A 74 6.50 -0.66 26.19
C ARG A 74 5.76 -1.47 25.12
N THR A 75 5.53 -0.89 23.95
CA THR A 75 4.84 -1.53 22.83
C THR A 75 5.80 -2.35 21.99
N ARG A 76 5.35 -3.54 21.61
CA ARG A 76 5.93 -4.34 20.53
C ARG A 76 4.97 -4.40 19.34
N PHE A 77 5.49 -4.76 18.17
CA PHE A 77 4.73 -4.86 16.92
C PHE A 77 4.71 -6.32 16.48
N ILE A 78 3.53 -6.93 16.52
CA ILE A 78 3.32 -8.31 16.10
C ILE A 78 2.54 -8.35 14.80
N GLU A 79 2.85 -9.32 13.95
CA GLU A 79 2.12 -9.53 12.71
C GLU A 79 0.84 -10.34 12.97
N ARG A 80 -0.31 -9.82 12.52
CA ARG A 80 -1.61 -10.50 12.54
C ARG A 80 -2.20 -10.46 11.13
N GLN A 81 -2.36 -11.63 10.52
CA GLN A 81 -2.92 -11.76 9.16
C GLN A 81 -2.24 -10.82 8.14
N GLY A 82 -0.91 -10.72 8.22
CA GLY A 82 -0.13 -9.85 7.34
C GLY A 82 -0.18 -8.35 7.63
N ASN A 83 -0.73 -7.93 8.78
CA ASN A 83 -0.73 -6.53 9.22
C ASN A 83 0.01 -6.39 10.55
N PRO A 84 0.76 -5.31 10.77
CA PRO A 84 1.34 -5.04 12.07
C PRO A 84 0.25 -4.56 13.06
N THR A 85 0.28 -5.11 14.26
CA THR A 85 -0.58 -4.76 15.39
C THR A 85 0.32 -4.30 16.54
N GLN A 86 -0.05 -3.17 17.15
CA GLN A 86 0.59 -2.69 18.37
C GLN A 86 0.12 -3.56 19.53
N GLN A 87 1.05 -4.10 20.31
CA GLN A 87 0.74 -4.81 21.54
C GLN A 87 1.49 -4.15 22.70
N VAL A 88 0.72 -3.55 23.60
CA VAL A 88 1.22 -2.82 24.77
C VAL A 88 1.41 -3.81 25.91
N LEU A 89 2.61 -3.83 26.49
CA LEU A 89 2.93 -4.65 27.65
C LEU A 89 2.84 -3.83 28.95
N ASP A 90 2.48 -4.45 30.06
CA ASP A 90 2.43 -3.83 31.40
C ASP A 90 3.80 -3.29 31.86
N ALA A 91 4.88 -3.99 31.50
CA ALA A 91 6.25 -3.64 31.80
C ALA A 91 7.22 -4.07 30.69
N VAL A 92 8.40 -3.46 30.69
CA VAL A 92 9.54 -3.89 29.89
C VAL A 92 10.80 -3.91 30.75
N ASP A 93 11.67 -4.90 30.52
CA ASP A 93 12.96 -4.95 31.21
C ASP A 93 13.92 -3.92 30.61
N PHE A 94 13.83 -2.69 31.12
CA PHE A 94 14.74 -1.61 30.77
C PHE A 94 15.97 -1.65 31.69
N LYS A 95 17.17 -1.46 31.14
CA LYS A 95 18.40 -1.28 31.90
C LYS A 95 19.25 -0.17 31.29
N LEU A 96 19.73 0.75 32.12
CA LEU A 96 20.69 1.77 31.69
C LEU A 96 22.07 1.12 31.51
N SER A 97 22.61 1.15 30.30
CA SER A 97 24.00 0.75 30.07
C SER A 97 24.92 1.86 30.53
N VAL A 98 25.86 1.58 31.44
CA VAL A 98 26.83 2.57 31.95
C VAL A 98 28.23 2.15 31.55
N ILE A 99 28.92 3.00 30.79
CA ILE A 99 30.30 2.78 30.36
C ILE A 99 31.16 3.88 30.99
N ASP A 100 32.15 3.47 31.78
CA ASP A 100 33.08 4.39 32.41
C ASP A 100 34.32 4.60 31.53
N LEU A 101 34.48 5.82 31.02
CA LEU A 101 35.60 6.23 30.19
C LEU A 101 36.55 7.16 30.94
N ARG A 102 36.33 7.44 32.23
CA ARG A 102 37.11 8.44 33.00
C ARG A 102 38.59 8.10 33.10
N SER A 103 38.94 6.82 33.08
CA SER A 103 40.33 6.35 33.15
C SER A 103 41.05 6.32 31.80
N MET A 104 40.37 6.61 30.68
CA MET A 104 40.97 6.60 29.35
C MET A 104 41.69 7.93 29.02
N PRO A 105 42.84 7.90 28.31
CA PRO A 105 43.47 9.11 27.79
C PRO A 105 42.51 9.94 26.91
N ALA A 106 42.62 11.27 26.96
CA ALA A 106 41.64 12.17 26.33
C ALA A 106 41.45 11.92 24.82
N GLU A 107 42.53 11.75 24.07
CA GLU A 107 42.50 11.50 22.62
C GLU A 107 41.80 10.17 22.27
N GLN A 108 42.11 9.09 23.01
CA GLN A 108 41.47 7.79 22.84
C GLN A 108 40.00 7.82 23.27
N ARG A 109 39.69 8.59 24.31
CA ARG A 109 38.33 8.73 24.86
C ARG A 109 37.39 9.40 23.86
N GLU A 110 37.83 10.45 23.18
CA GLU A 110 36.99 11.11 22.16
C GLU A 110 36.66 10.18 21.00
N GLN A 111 37.66 9.48 20.47
CA GLN A 111 37.46 8.46 19.43
C GLN A 111 36.52 7.35 19.91
N ARG A 112 36.68 6.89 21.16
CA ARG A 112 35.82 5.85 21.72
C ARG A 112 34.38 6.31 21.93
N ILE A 113 34.15 7.57 22.33
CA ILE A 113 32.79 8.14 22.42
C ILE A 113 32.11 8.15 21.05
N LEU A 114 32.83 8.53 20.00
CA LEU A 114 32.29 8.53 18.63
C LEU A 114 31.98 7.11 18.15
N SER A 115 32.90 6.16 18.36
CA SER A 115 32.70 4.75 17.99
C SER A 115 31.54 4.11 18.74
N ILE A 116 31.40 4.32 20.06
CA ILE A 116 30.23 3.82 20.80
C ILE A 116 28.94 4.52 20.31
N GLY A 117 29.02 5.81 19.99
CA GLY A 117 27.91 6.56 19.39
C GLY A 117 27.42 5.94 18.08
N GLU A 118 28.33 5.57 17.18
CA GLU A 118 28.02 4.87 15.93
C GLU A 118 27.47 3.47 16.18
N GLU A 119 28.14 2.67 17.02
CA GLU A 119 27.71 1.32 17.40
C GLU A 119 26.27 1.32 17.96
N THR A 120 25.96 2.24 18.89
CA THR A 120 24.64 2.32 19.53
C THR A 120 23.57 2.95 18.65
N ALA A 121 23.92 3.88 17.76
CA ALA A 121 22.99 4.47 16.80
C ALA A 121 22.58 3.49 15.70
N SER A 122 23.51 2.65 15.23
CA SER A 122 23.28 1.69 14.15
C SER A 122 22.85 0.31 14.64
N ALA A 123 22.89 0.03 15.95
CA ALA A 123 22.44 -1.25 16.48
C ALA A 123 20.98 -1.53 16.09
N PRO A 124 20.65 -2.73 15.57
CA PRO A 124 19.30 -3.02 15.10
C PRO A 124 18.31 -3.14 16.26
N PHE A 125 17.03 -2.99 15.95
CA PHE A 125 15.92 -3.37 16.82
C PHE A 125 15.14 -4.52 16.19
N ASP A 126 14.58 -5.40 17.02
CA ASP A 126 13.58 -6.37 16.61
C ASP A 126 12.20 -5.85 17.03
N LEU A 127 11.37 -5.46 16.05
CA LEU A 127 10.04 -4.90 16.31
C LEU A 127 9.09 -5.88 16.99
N SER A 128 9.36 -7.20 16.91
CA SER A 128 8.56 -8.22 17.60
C SER A 128 8.83 -8.29 19.10
N GLN A 129 9.91 -7.67 19.57
CA GLN A 129 10.25 -7.55 20.99
C GLN A 129 9.89 -6.16 21.51
N ALA A 130 9.50 -6.07 22.78
CA ALA A 130 9.39 -4.78 23.44
C ALA A 130 10.78 -4.22 23.75
N GLY A 131 10.86 -2.94 24.12
CA GLY A 131 12.15 -2.29 24.41
C GLY A 131 12.79 -1.69 23.17
N LEU A 132 11.98 -1.08 22.31
CA LEU A 132 12.41 -0.34 21.11
C LEU A 132 13.05 1.03 21.44
N PHE A 133 13.66 1.11 22.63
CA PHE A 133 14.24 2.29 23.25
C PHE A 133 15.42 1.84 24.13
N ARG A 134 16.62 2.36 23.85
CA ARG A 134 17.87 2.02 24.55
C ARG A 134 18.59 3.28 24.98
N VAL A 135 19.26 3.20 26.13
CA VAL A 135 20.06 4.31 26.67
C VAL A 135 21.42 3.80 27.13
N THR A 136 22.47 4.48 26.68
CA THR A 136 23.85 4.29 27.15
C THR A 136 24.37 5.59 27.76
N LEU A 137 24.82 5.53 29.01
CA LEU A 137 25.49 6.61 29.72
C LEU A 137 27.00 6.42 29.65
N LEU A 138 27.69 7.36 28.99
CA LEU A 138 29.16 7.41 28.92
C LEU A 138 29.70 8.37 29.97
N MET A 139 30.24 7.85 31.05
CA MET A 139 30.88 8.67 32.09
C MET A 139 32.24 9.14 31.58
N VAL A 140 32.42 10.45 31.39
CA VAL A 140 33.69 11.02 30.89
C VAL A 140 34.47 11.73 31.97
N GLU A 141 33.78 12.38 32.91
CA GLU A 141 34.32 13.02 34.11
C GLU A 141 33.32 12.84 35.26
N ASN A 142 33.65 13.28 36.49
CA ASN A 142 32.75 13.11 37.64
C ASN A 142 31.46 13.94 37.52
N SER A 143 31.52 15.08 36.86
CA SER A 143 30.39 16.01 36.67
C SER A 143 30.01 16.17 35.20
N ARG A 144 30.38 15.21 34.34
CA ARG A 144 30.17 15.27 32.90
C ARG A 144 30.01 13.88 32.32
N ALA A 145 28.92 13.66 31.59
CA ALA A 145 28.68 12.42 30.84
C ALA A 145 27.93 12.69 29.54
N PHE A 146 27.87 11.68 28.67
CA PHE A 146 27.01 11.69 27.50
C PHE A 146 25.91 10.62 27.63
N LEU A 147 24.68 11.02 27.36
CA LEU A 147 23.55 10.13 27.16
C LEU A 147 23.38 9.87 25.68
N LEU A 148 23.59 8.62 25.27
CA LEU A 148 23.27 8.11 23.95
C LEU A 148 21.92 7.42 24.03
N ILE A 149 20.92 8.01 23.39
CA ILE A 149 19.54 7.53 23.39
C ILE A 149 19.22 7.11 21.97
N THR A 150 18.83 5.86 21.78
CA THR A 150 18.44 5.33 20.48
C THR A 150 17.06 4.71 20.62
N ALA A 151 16.13 5.11 19.76
CA ALA A 151 14.78 4.56 19.70
C ALA A 151 14.40 4.21 18.27
N HIS A 152 13.54 3.22 18.07
CA HIS A 152 13.03 2.94 16.73
C HIS A 152 11.97 3.97 16.34
N GLN A 153 11.93 4.38 15.06
CA GLN A 153 11.01 5.42 14.57
C GLN A 153 9.52 5.03 14.66
N THR A 154 9.20 3.75 14.90
CA THR A 154 7.81 3.30 15.13
C THR A 154 7.22 3.77 16.47
N CYS A 155 8.06 4.14 17.45
CA CYS A 155 7.61 4.60 18.76
C CYS A 155 8.09 6.02 19.11
N PHE A 156 8.93 6.64 18.29
CA PHE A 156 9.63 7.87 18.66
C PHE A 156 9.88 8.78 17.46
N ASP A 157 9.59 10.08 17.60
CA ASP A 157 9.83 11.10 16.58
C ASP A 157 10.64 12.29 17.11
N GLY A 158 10.96 13.25 16.23
CA GLY A 158 11.74 14.44 16.60
C GLY A 158 11.09 15.30 17.70
N TRP A 159 9.76 15.32 17.79
CA TRP A 159 9.05 16.02 18.86
C TRP A 159 9.17 15.29 20.21
N SER A 160 9.18 13.96 20.16
CA SER A 160 9.38 13.10 21.34
C SER A 160 10.73 13.35 22.03
N ILE A 161 11.76 13.80 21.30
CA ILE A 161 13.05 14.24 21.87
C ILE A 161 12.84 15.34 22.91
N ARG A 162 11.98 16.32 22.61
CA ARG A 162 11.67 17.45 23.48
C ARG A 162 10.93 17.01 24.74
N VAL A 163 9.93 16.15 24.56
CA VAL A 163 9.14 15.58 25.66
C VAL A 163 10.05 14.79 26.58
N LEU A 164 10.85 13.88 26.02
CA LEU A 164 11.79 13.05 26.76
C LEU A 164 12.78 13.88 27.57
N GLY A 165 13.35 14.94 26.98
CA GLY A 165 14.33 15.80 27.67
C GLY A 165 13.72 16.56 28.85
N ARG A 166 12.50 17.07 28.67
CA ARG A 166 11.75 17.77 29.73
C ARG A 166 11.38 16.81 30.87
N GLU A 167 10.84 15.64 30.55
CA GLU A 167 10.43 14.66 31.56
C GLU A 167 11.65 14.08 32.30
N LEU A 168 12.73 13.75 31.60
CA LEU A 168 13.97 13.26 32.21
C LEU A 168 14.52 14.26 33.22
N GLY A 169 14.65 15.53 32.80
CA GLY A 169 15.15 16.59 33.65
C GLY A 169 14.29 16.80 34.90
N GLU A 170 12.96 16.93 34.74
CA GLU A 170 12.04 17.16 35.85
C GLU A 170 11.98 15.95 36.80
N ILE A 171 11.90 14.72 36.28
CA ILE A 171 11.83 13.52 37.13
C ILE A 171 13.14 13.34 37.91
N ALA A 172 14.29 13.42 37.25
CA ALA A 172 15.57 13.23 37.93
C ALA A 172 15.84 14.31 38.97
N SER A 173 15.59 15.58 38.65
CA SER A 173 15.72 16.70 39.59
C SER A 173 14.76 16.57 40.78
N ALA A 174 13.52 16.14 40.55
CA ALA A 174 12.56 15.90 41.61
C ALA A 174 12.99 14.79 42.55
N MET A 175 13.51 13.68 42.01
CA MET A 175 13.97 12.55 42.81
C MET A 175 15.17 12.92 43.69
N GLU A 176 16.16 13.65 43.17
CA GLU A 176 17.30 14.12 43.99
C GLU A 176 16.87 15.08 45.10
N ALA A 177 15.90 15.95 44.83
CA ALA A 177 15.38 16.90 45.81
C ALA A 177 14.29 16.32 46.74
N GLY A 178 13.95 15.03 46.64
CA GLY A 178 12.90 14.39 47.44
C GLY A 178 11.49 14.93 47.16
N ARG A 179 11.26 15.53 45.99
CA ARG A 179 9.97 16.07 45.52
C ARG A 179 9.24 15.04 44.65
N VAL A 180 7.92 15.20 44.56
CA VAL A 180 7.14 14.52 43.51
C VAL A 180 7.32 15.29 42.19
N PRO A 181 7.66 14.63 41.06
CA PRO A 181 7.78 15.29 39.76
C PRO A 181 6.43 15.88 39.32
N SER A 182 6.44 17.09 38.77
CA SER A 182 5.24 17.75 38.23
C SER A 182 5.20 17.63 36.70
N LEU A 183 4.41 16.68 36.19
CA LEU A 183 4.26 16.42 34.75
C LEU A 183 2.82 16.72 34.29
N PRO A 184 2.62 17.21 33.05
CA PRO A 184 1.28 17.40 32.50
C PRO A 184 0.57 16.07 32.27
N ASP A 185 -0.69 15.93 32.67
CA ASP A 185 -1.46 14.68 32.50
C ASP A 185 -1.52 14.21 31.04
N LEU A 186 -1.62 12.89 30.87
CA LEU A 186 -1.79 12.24 29.57
C LEU A 186 -3.22 11.66 29.51
N PRO A 187 -4.23 12.44 29.09
CA PRO A 187 -5.60 11.95 28.97
C PRO A 187 -5.76 10.91 27.85
N LEU A 188 -4.79 10.85 26.93
CA LEU A 188 -4.73 9.93 25.81
C LEU A 188 -3.38 9.21 25.79
N GLN A 189 -3.38 7.98 25.29
CA GLN A 189 -2.20 7.20 24.95
C GLN A 189 -2.11 7.03 23.43
N TYR A 190 -0.94 6.60 22.94
CA TYR A 190 -0.71 6.52 21.49
C TYR A 190 -1.68 5.54 20.79
N GLY A 191 -2.12 4.49 21.51
CA GLY A 191 -3.16 3.57 21.04
C GLY A 191 -4.48 4.26 20.69
N ASP A 192 -4.90 5.25 21.48
CA ASP A 192 -6.13 6.03 21.23
C ASP A 192 -6.02 6.85 19.94
N TYR A 193 -4.86 7.48 19.71
CA TYR A 193 -4.58 8.19 18.46
C TYR A 193 -4.64 7.26 17.24
N ALA A 194 -4.17 6.01 17.38
CA ALA A 194 -4.21 5.03 16.31
C ALA A 194 -5.65 4.61 15.95
N LEU A 195 -6.51 4.42 16.96
CA LEU A 195 -7.94 4.16 16.74
C LEU A 195 -8.62 5.34 16.04
N TRP A 196 -8.39 6.56 16.53
CA TRP A 196 -8.93 7.78 15.91
C TRP A 196 -8.51 7.92 14.43
N GLN A 197 -7.24 7.65 14.10
CA GLN A 197 -6.77 7.73 12.72
C GLN A 197 -7.50 6.73 11.81
N GLN A 198 -7.76 5.50 12.30
CA GLN A 198 -8.50 4.49 11.54
C GLN A 198 -9.95 4.93 11.26
N GLU A 199 -10.62 5.52 12.25
CA GLU A 199 -11.97 6.07 12.08
C GLU A 199 -11.99 7.24 11.10
N TYR A 200 -11.04 8.17 11.21
CA TYR A 200 -10.94 9.32 10.31
C TYR A 200 -10.76 8.91 8.85
N LEU A 201 -9.92 7.91 8.58
CA LEU A 201 -9.69 7.36 7.23
C LEU A 201 -10.95 6.76 6.60
N SER A 202 -11.94 6.39 7.41
CA SER A 202 -13.22 5.83 6.97
C SER A 202 -14.33 6.89 6.86
N SER A 203 -14.03 8.16 7.19
CA SER A 203 -15.01 9.24 7.25
C SER A 203 -15.16 10.00 5.92
N TYR A 204 -16.29 10.71 5.76
CA TYR A 204 -16.51 11.60 4.61
C TYR A 204 -15.50 12.75 4.51
N GLY A 205 -14.94 13.20 5.65
CA GLY A 205 -13.94 14.27 5.68
C GLY A 205 -12.65 13.90 4.95
N PHE A 206 -12.33 12.60 4.88
CA PHE A 206 -11.12 12.12 4.21
C PHE A 206 -11.23 12.14 2.67
N GLU A 207 -12.45 12.14 2.11
CA GLU A 207 -12.63 12.26 0.65
C GLU A 207 -12.22 13.64 0.11
N ALA A 208 -12.31 14.69 0.93
CA ALA A 208 -11.81 16.02 0.58
C ALA A 208 -10.28 16.01 0.45
N GLU A 209 -9.58 15.33 1.35
CA GLU A 209 -8.11 15.15 1.30
C GLU A 209 -7.69 14.44 0.01
N LYS A 210 -8.35 13.32 -0.32
CA LYS A 210 -8.08 12.56 -1.55
C LYS A 210 -8.24 13.43 -2.79
N SER A 211 -9.31 14.23 -2.84
CA SER A 211 -9.61 15.08 -4.00
C SER A 211 -8.52 16.13 -4.25
N PHE A 212 -8.10 16.84 -3.19
CA PHE A 212 -7.02 17.83 -3.26
C PHE A 212 -5.70 17.22 -3.72
N TRP A 213 -5.29 16.12 -3.10
CA TRP A 213 -4.00 15.49 -3.43
C TRP A 213 -3.98 14.85 -4.82
N LYS A 214 -5.13 14.35 -5.30
CA LYS A 214 -5.26 13.86 -6.69
C LYS A 214 -5.05 14.97 -7.70
N GLU A 215 -5.65 16.13 -7.46
CA GLU A 215 -5.51 17.30 -8.32
C GLU A 215 -4.07 17.84 -8.30
N THR A 216 -3.43 17.82 -7.13
CA THR A 216 -2.08 18.37 -6.94
C THR A 216 -0.98 17.47 -7.52
N LEU A 217 -1.08 16.15 -7.34
CA LEU A 217 0.01 15.19 -7.62
C LEU A 217 -0.33 14.12 -8.64
N GLY A 218 -1.56 14.07 -9.18
CA GLY A 218 -2.00 12.98 -10.06
C GLY A 218 -1.20 12.84 -11.37
N ASP A 219 -0.60 13.94 -11.85
CA ASP A 219 0.26 13.98 -13.03
C ASP A 219 1.70 14.41 -12.70
N ALA A 220 2.05 14.45 -11.42
CA ALA A 220 3.34 14.96 -11.00
C ALA A 220 4.50 14.05 -11.48
N PRO A 221 5.55 14.63 -12.07
CA PRO A 221 6.73 13.86 -12.43
C PRO A 221 7.50 13.42 -11.17
N TYR A 222 8.26 12.33 -11.28
CA TYR A 222 9.24 12.01 -10.26
C TYR A 222 10.42 12.98 -10.37
N PHE A 223 10.58 13.85 -9.38
CA PHE A 223 11.67 14.82 -9.32
C PHE A 223 12.88 14.20 -8.65
N GLU A 224 14.08 14.36 -9.22
CA GLU A 224 15.36 14.00 -8.60
C GLU A 224 16.50 14.89 -9.08
N VAL A 225 17.57 14.98 -8.29
CA VAL A 225 18.81 15.68 -8.67
C VAL A 225 19.74 14.68 -9.34
N SER A 226 20.37 15.07 -10.45
CA SER A 226 21.29 14.20 -11.20
C SER A 226 22.44 13.70 -10.32
N SER A 227 22.59 12.38 -10.24
CA SER A 227 23.64 11.71 -9.47
C SER A 227 24.98 11.67 -10.21
N ASN A 228 26.08 11.55 -9.47
CA ASN A 228 27.42 11.33 -10.03
C ASN A 228 27.67 9.87 -10.37
N HIS A 229 27.03 8.97 -9.63
CA HIS A 229 27.15 7.53 -9.77
C HIS A 229 25.86 6.91 -10.30
N PRO A 230 25.95 5.75 -10.99
CA PRO A 230 24.78 5.02 -11.42
C PRO A 230 23.97 4.58 -10.20
N ARG A 231 22.65 4.77 -10.26
CA ARG A 231 21.76 4.41 -9.16
C ARG A 231 21.80 2.90 -8.91
N PRO A 232 22.04 2.45 -7.66
CA PRO A 232 21.95 1.03 -7.30
C PRO A 232 20.55 0.45 -7.56
N ALA A 233 20.46 -0.84 -7.87
CA ALA A 233 19.16 -1.49 -8.14
C ALA A 233 18.22 -1.52 -6.93
N ILE A 234 18.77 -1.49 -5.71
CA ILE A 234 18.02 -1.38 -4.45
C ILE A 234 18.58 -0.16 -3.72
N LYS A 235 17.68 0.65 -3.17
CA LYS A 235 18.08 1.83 -2.42
C LYS A 235 18.99 1.45 -1.26
N THR A 236 20.11 2.15 -1.15
CA THR A 236 21.03 2.06 -0.02
C THR A 236 20.73 3.15 1.01
N VAL A 237 21.29 2.97 2.21
CA VAL A 237 21.17 3.91 3.34
C VAL A 237 22.51 4.53 3.72
N ASN A 238 23.57 4.23 2.96
CA ASN A 238 24.88 4.82 3.14
C ASN A 238 24.78 6.32 2.90
N GLY A 239 25.28 7.11 3.83
CA GLY A 239 25.34 8.52 3.59
C GLY A 239 26.14 9.27 4.62
N THR A 240 26.28 10.54 4.34
CA THR A 240 27.03 11.46 5.17
C THR A 240 26.36 12.83 5.14
N ILE A 241 26.84 13.72 5.99
CA ILE A 241 26.27 15.05 6.14
C ILE A 241 27.36 16.10 5.94
N LEU A 242 27.12 17.01 4.99
CA LEU A 242 27.92 18.20 4.84
C LEU A 242 27.18 19.35 5.55
N SER A 243 27.89 20.16 6.33
CA SER A 243 27.27 21.28 7.04
C SER A 243 28.11 22.54 7.01
N ALA A 244 27.42 23.69 7.00
CA ALA A 244 27.97 25.01 7.25
C ALA A 244 27.26 25.63 8.46
N VAL A 245 28.03 26.29 9.32
CA VAL A 245 27.49 27.08 10.43
C VAL A 245 27.41 28.53 10.01
N LYS A 246 26.26 29.15 10.26
CA LYS A 246 25.99 30.57 10.07
C LYS A 246 25.85 31.22 11.44
N PRO A 247 26.33 32.46 11.60
CA PRO A 247 26.28 33.14 12.88
C PRO A 247 24.83 33.57 13.20
N VAL A 248 24.59 34.04 14.42
CA VAL A 248 23.23 34.36 14.92
C VAL A 248 22.56 35.44 14.06
N GLU A 249 23.34 36.43 13.62
CA GLU A 249 22.88 37.57 12.81
C GLU A 249 22.29 37.14 11.46
N PHE A 250 22.78 36.02 10.88
CA PHE A 250 22.19 35.46 9.67
C PHE A 250 20.75 34.99 9.92
N GLY A 251 20.52 34.35 11.07
CA GLY A 251 19.19 33.96 11.54
C GLY A 251 18.23 35.12 11.72
N GLU A 252 18.70 36.17 12.39
CA GLU A 252 17.93 37.38 12.64
C GLU A 252 17.50 38.05 11.33
N ARG A 253 18.39 38.09 10.32
CA ARG A 253 18.07 38.57 8.96
C ARG A 253 17.00 37.71 8.29
N MET A 254 17.13 36.38 8.33
CA MET A 254 16.11 35.47 7.76
C MET A 254 14.75 35.63 8.43
N GLU A 255 14.72 35.70 9.76
CA GLU A 255 13.49 35.88 10.51
C GLU A 255 12.86 37.26 10.27
N ALA A 256 13.68 38.31 10.16
CA ALA A 256 13.21 39.64 9.78
C ALA A 256 12.61 39.66 8.37
N ALA A 257 13.31 39.09 7.39
CA ALA A 257 12.81 39.00 6.01
C ALA A 257 11.47 38.24 5.94
N ALA A 258 11.37 37.09 6.62
CA ALA A 258 10.11 36.35 6.68
C ALA A 258 8.97 37.18 7.30
N ARG A 259 9.24 37.93 8.39
CA ARG A 259 8.27 38.84 9.01
C ARG A 259 7.86 39.99 8.08
N ASP A 260 8.82 40.62 7.40
CA ASP A 260 8.58 41.75 6.50
C ASP A 260 7.70 41.35 5.31
N HIS A 261 7.94 40.16 4.76
CA HIS A 261 7.09 39.57 3.73
C HIS A 261 5.78 38.94 4.26
N LYS A 262 5.56 38.93 5.58
CA LYS A 262 4.38 38.35 6.26
C LYS A 262 4.17 36.86 5.95
N VAL A 263 5.26 36.11 5.86
CA VAL A 263 5.26 34.67 5.62
C VAL A 263 5.88 33.93 6.80
N SER A 264 5.63 32.62 6.91
CA SER A 264 6.36 31.81 7.89
C SER A 264 7.82 31.63 7.44
N LEU A 265 8.72 31.48 8.42
CA LEU A 265 10.12 31.17 8.13
C LEU A 265 10.26 29.87 7.31
N PHE A 266 9.36 28.91 7.54
CA PHE A 266 9.29 27.69 6.77
C PHE A 266 8.93 27.94 5.29
N ALA A 267 7.89 28.74 5.01
CA ALA A 267 7.52 29.08 3.63
C ALA A 267 8.63 29.85 2.90
N TYR A 268 9.35 30.72 3.62
CA TYR A 268 10.55 31.38 3.11
C TYR A 268 11.63 30.36 2.74
N GLY A 269 11.91 29.39 3.61
CA GLY A 269 12.84 28.30 3.34
C GLY A 269 12.44 27.43 2.14
N VAL A 270 11.14 27.16 1.95
CA VAL A 270 10.61 26.42 0.79
C VAL A 270 10.85 27.19 -0.51
N ALA A 271 10.65 28.51 -0.51
CA ALA A 271 10.95 29.36 -1.67
C ALA A 271 12.44 29.32 -2.03
N ILE A 272 13.32 29.35 -1.03
CA ILE A 272 14.76 29.24 -1.22
C ILE A 272 15.14 27.86 -1.80
N VAL A 273 14.69 26.77 -1.17
CA VAL A 273 15.10 25.42 -1.60
C VAL A 273 14.56 25.09 -2.99
N SER A 274 13.33 25.49 -3.31
CA SER A 274 12.81 25.35 -4.69
C SER A 274 13.64 26.14 -5.71
N ALA A 275 14.08 27.36 -5.37
CA ALA A 275 14.98 28.14 -6.23
C ALA A 275 16.37 27.47 -6.37
N VAL A 276 16.94 26.92 -5.30
CA VAL A 276 18.19 26.15 -5.35
C VAL A 276 18.05 24.95 -6.26
N LEU A 277 16.98 24.17 -6.10
CA LEU A 277 16.73 22.98 -6.90
C LEU A 277 16.52 23.33 -8.38
N ASN A 278 15.78 24.38 -8.70
CA ASN A 278 15.69 24.91 -10.06
C ASN A 278 17.06 25.30 -10.62
N ARG A 279 17.91 25.94 -9.82
CA ARG A 279 19.24 26.40 -10.26
C ARG A 279 20.22 25.25 -10.50
N VAL A 280 20.09 24.16 -9.75
CA VAL A 280 20.92 22.95 -9.88
C VAL A 280 20.44 22.05 -11.02
N THR A 281 19.13 21.96 -11.25
CA THR A 281 18.52 20.99 -12.18
C THR A 281 18.00 21.59 -13.49
N GLY A 282 17.69 22.88 -13.50
CA GLY A 282 16.96 23.55 -14.59
C GLY A 282 15.46 23.27 -14.61
N CYS A 283 14.93 22.46 -13.68
CA CYS A 283 13.52 22.09 -13.67
C CYS A 283 12.63 23.22 -13.15
N GLU A 284 11.54 23.50 -13.86
CA GLU A 284 10.54 24.50 -13.47
C GLU A 284 9.39 23.92 -12.63
N ASP A 285 9.20 22.59 -12.64
CA ASP A 285 8.24 21.89 -11.78
C ASP A 285 9.02 21.07 -10.74
N VAL A 286 9.19 21.63 -9.54
CA VAL A 286 10.07 21.08 -8.50
C VAL A 286 9.23 20.39 -7.43
N LEU A 287 9.58 19.15 -7.10
CA LEU A 287 8.92 18.38 -6.04
C LEU A 287 9.91 17.99 -4.95
N PHE A 288 9.56 18.25 -3.69
CA PHE A 288 10.32 17.75 -2.55
C PHE A 288 9.40 17.50 -1.35
N GLY A 289 9.89 16.63 -0.46
CA GLY A 289 9.23 16.31 0.78
C GLY A 289 9.54 17.31 1.87
N THR A 290 8.66 17.37 2.85
CA THR A 290 8.91 17.99 4.15
C THR A 290 8.21 17.23 5.25
N GLN A 291 8.61 17.45 6.50
CA GLN A 291 8.04 16.79 7.66
C GLN A 291 7.32 17.78 8.56
N ILE A 292 6.12 17.41 8.99
CA ILE A 292 5.34 18.15 9.98
C ILE A 292 5.17 17.33 11.25
N ALA A 293 4.97 18.00 12.39
CA ALA A 293 4.87 17.33 13.68
C ALA A 293 3.63 16.43 13.83
N GLY A 294 2.54 16.71 13.10
CA GLY A 294 1.30 15.91 13.13
C GLY A 294 0.51 15.98 14.46
N ARG A 295 0.76 17.02 15.28
CA ARG A 295 0.13 17.23 16.60
C ARG A 295 -0.79 18.45 16.56
N GLU A 296 -1.95 18.31 15.91
CA GLU A 296 -2.92 19.40 15.76
C GLU A 296 -3.69 19.71 17.06
N HIS A 297 -3.76 18.75 17.99
CA HIS A 297 -4.46 18.90 19.26
C HIS A 297 -3.47 19.00 20.43
N SER A 298 -3.75 19.87 21.40
CA SER A 298 -2.88 20.11 22.56
C SER A 298 -2.62 18.86 23.38
N ASP A 299 -3.61 17.96 23.45
CA ASP A 299 -3.50 16.70 24.22
C ASP A 299 -2.46 15.73 23.64
N LEU A 300 -2.07 15.93 22.37
CA LEU A 300 -1.01 15.14 21.73
C LEU A 300 0.38 15.70 22.01
N GLU A 301 0.52 16.98 22.37
CA GLU A 301 1.82 17.62 22.59
C GLU A 301 2.70 16.98 23.68
N PRO A 302 2.16 16.53 24.84
CA PRO A 302 2.97 15.94 25.91
C PRO A 302 3.29 14.46 25.69
N MET A 303 2.77 13.81 24.64
CA MET A 303 2.93 12.38 24.42
C MET A 303 4.25 12.04 23.70
N ILE A 304 4.88 10.94 24.09
CA ILE A 304 5.89 10.27 23.25
C ILE A 304 5.16 9.40 22.21
N GLY A 305 5.66 9.36 20.98
CA GLY A 305 5.08 8.58 19.89
C GLY A 305 5.48 9.11 18.53
N VAL A 306 5.12 8.38 17.46
CA VAL A 306 5.40 8.80 16.08
C VAL A 306 4.19 9.49 15.46
N PHE A 307 4.17 10.82 15.50
CA PHE A 307 3.10 11.65 14.92
C PHE A 307 3.54 12.32 13.62
N ILE A 308 4.84 12.32 13.36
CA ILE A 308 5.42 12.93 12.16
C ILE A 308 4.71 12.43 10.89
N ASN A 309 4.31 13.37 10.04
CA ASN A 309 3.76 13.09 8.73
C ASN A 309 4.61 13.79 7.66
N ASN A 310 4.72 13.17 6.49
CA ASN A 310 5.44 13.73 5.35
C ASN A 310 4.44 14.39 4.39
N LEU A 311 4.71 15.64 4.01
CA LEU A 311 3.99 16.33 2.94
C LEU A 311 4.86 16.42 1.69
N VAL A 312 4.24 16.34 0.52
CA VAL A 312 4.89 16.57 -0.77
C VAL A 312 4.55 17.98 -1.23
N LEU A 313 5.57 18.80 -1.47
CA LEU A 313 5.42 20.15 -2.00
C LEU A 313 5.78 20.13 -3.49
N ARG A 314 4.81 20.44 -4.35
CA ARG A 314 5.01 20.66 -5.78
C ARG A 314 5.01 22.16 -6.05
N VAL A 315 6.20 22.72 -6.23
CA VAL A 315 6.42 24.17 -6.32
C VAL A 315 6.81 24.52 -7.76
N PRO A 316 5.98 25.26 -8.50
CA PRO A 316 6.39 25.80 -9.79
C PRO A 316 7.41 26.92 -9.59
N VAL A 317 8.47 26.91 -10.39
CA VAL A 317 9.57 27.87 -10.38
C VAL A 317 9.72 28.46 -11.77
N CYS A 318 9.59 29.78 -11.89
CA CYS A 318 9.82 30.51 -13.14
C CYS A 318 11.13 31.31 -13.01
N PRO A 319 12.20 30.96 -13.73
CA PRO A 319 13.52 31.58 -13.54
C PRO A 319 13.55 33.09 -13.81
N GLN A 320 12.55 33.63 -14.50
CA GLN A 320 12.45 35.05 -14.85
C GLN A 320 11.76 35.88 -13.75
N MET A 321 11.05 35.23 -12.82
CA MET A 321 10.41 35.90 -11.69
C MET A 321 11.45 36.39 -10.68
N SER A 322 11.10 37.45 -9.96
CA SER A 322 11.83 37.89 -8.76
C SER A 322 11.67 36.88 -7.62
N PHE A 323 12.55 36.94 -6.63
CA PHE A 323 12.40 36.10 -5.44
C PHE A 323 11.12 36.40 -4.66
N GLU A 324 10.65 37.65 -4.60
CA GLU A 324 9.39 38.02 -3.93
C GLU A 324 8.14 37.40 -4.59
N GLU A 325 8.11 37.40 -5.93
CA GLU A 325 7.03 36.75 -6.69
C GLU A 325 7.04 35.24 -6.46
N HIS A 326 8.22 34.63 -6.48
CA HIS A 326 8.40 33.21 -6.19
C HIS A 326 8.00 32.85 -4.75
N LEU A 327 8.37 33.68 -3.78
CA LEU A 327 8.00 33.51 -2.37
C LEU A 327 6.47 33.50 -2.20
N THR A 328 5.76 34.33 -2.94
CA THR A 328 4.28 34.34 -2.95
C THR A 328 3.72 33.02 -3.47
N SER A 329 4.28 32.48 -4.56
CA SER A 329 3.90 31.18 -5.14
C SER A 329 4.17 30.01 -4.17
N ALA A 330 5.37 29.98 -3.60
CA ALA A 330 5.77 28.97 -2.61
C ALA A 330 4.88 29.01 -1.37
N THR A 331 4.54 30.20 -0.87
CA THR A 331 3.66 30.38 0.30
C THR A 331 2.25 29.84 0.05
N LYS A 332 1.69 30.06 -1.15
CA LYS A 332 0.39 29.47 -1.54
C LYS A 332 0.46 27.94 -1.52
N THR A 333 1.52 27.37 -2.08
CA THR A 333 1.74 25.91 -2.12
C THR A 333 1.83 25.33 -0.70
N VAL A 334 2.63 25.95 0.18
CA VAL A 334 2.78 25.53 1.58
C VAL A 334 1.46 25.61 2.32
N THR A 335 0.73 26.71 2.17
CA THR A 335 -0.56 26.91 2.86
C THR A 335 -1.58 25.85 2.41
N ALA A 336 -1.67 25.57 1.11
CA ALA A 336 -2.55 24.54 0.58
C ALA A 336 -2.18 23.15 1.12
N ALA A 337 -0.90 22.78 1.09
CA ALA A 337 -0.43 21.49 1.59
C ALA A 337 -0.67 21.31 3.10
N VAL A 338 -0.43 22.35 3.91
CA VAL A 338 -0.66 22.33 5.37
C VAL A 338 -2.15 22.21 5.71
N ASN A 339 -3.03 22.87 4.95
CA ASN A 339 -4.48 22.72 5.15
C ASN A 339 -5.01 21.30 4.85
N HIS A 340 -4.21 20.51 4.13
CA HIS A 340 -4.51 19.13 3.74
C HIS A 340 -3.54 18.11 4.36
N GLN A 341 -2.96 18.48 5.51
CA GLN A 341 -1.89 17.72 6.16
C GLN A 341 -2.33 16.43 6.85
N ARG A 342 -3.65 16.21 6.95
CA ARG A 342 -4.24 15.02 7.58
C ARG A 342 -4.18 13.79 6.69
N MET A 343 -3.84 13.93 5.41
CA MET A 343 -3.53 12.81 4.53
C MET A 343 -2.23 12.14 4.99
N PRO A 344 -2.26 10.90 5.50
CA PRO A 344 -1.02 10.21 5.85
C PRO A 344 -0.22 9.90 4.58
N PHE A 345 1.08 10.13 4.60
CA PHE A 345 1.94 9.95 3.42
C PHE A 345 1.83 8.55 2.79
N ASN A 346 1.73 7.50 3.60
CA ASN A 346 1.59 6.13 3.08
C ASN A 346 0.28 5.96 2.28
N LYS A 347 -0.82 6.58 2.73
CA LYS A 347 -2.09 6.61 1.99
C LYS A 347 -2.04 7.47 0.74
N LEU A 348 -1.28 8.56 0.77
CA LEU A 348 -1.00 9.34 -0.43
C LEU A 348 -0.31 8.49 -1.51
N VAL A 349 0.73 7.73 -1.13
CA VAL A 349 1.48 6.85 -2.05
C VAL A 349 0.62 5.69 -2.59
N GLU A 350 -0.23 5.10 -1.75
CA GLU A 350 -1.22 4.09 -2.17
C GLU A 350 -2.20 4.68 -3.20
N PHE A 351 -2.70 5.88 -2.93
CA PHE A 351 -3.74 6.51 -3.73
C PHE A 351 -3.24 7.11 -5.06
N ILE A 352 -2.06 7.75 -5.07
CA ILE A 352 -1.43 8.26 -6.30
C ILE A 352 -0.88 7.10 -7.14
N ASN A 353 -0.49 6.01 -6.49
CA ASN A 353 0.08 4.81 -7.11
C ASN A 353 1.21 5.11 -8.13
N PRO A 354 2.27 5.85 -7.74
CA PRO A 354 3.40 6.10 -8.65
C PRO A 354 4.12 4.79 -8.99
N VAL A 355 4.83 4.78 -10.13
CA VAL A 355 5.67 3.65 -10.55
C VAL A 355 6.57 3.22 -9.39
N ARG A 356 6.53 1.93 -9.05
CA ARG A 356 7.34 1.36 -7.97
C ARG A 356 8.73 1.07 -8.51
N ASP A 357 9.72 1.59 -7.82
CA ASP A 357 11.12 1.40 -8.12
C ASP A 357 11.86 1.19 -6.79
N PRO A 358 12.42 0.00 -6.52
CA PRO A 358 13.12 -0.30 -5.27
C PRO A 358 14.38 0.53 -5.06
N SER A 359 14.89 1.19 -6.10
CA SER A 359 16.02 2.11 -6.01
C SER A 359 15.64 3.52 -5.54
N ARG A 360 14.34 3.81 -5.38
CA ARG A 360 13.80 5.15 -5.12
C ARG A 360 12.76 5.13 -4.00
N ASN A 361 12.70 6.23 -3.26
CA ASN A 361 11.56 6.47 -2.37
C ASN A 361 10.35 6.89 -3.20
N PRO A 362 9.13 6.42 -2.91
CA PRO A 362 7.94 6.90 -3.60
C PRO A 362 7.77 8.41 -3.40
N LEU A 363 7.48 9.14 -4.49
CA LEU A 363 7.20 10.60 -4.55
C LEU A 363 8.31 11.57 -4.07
N ILE A 364 9.22 11.16 -3.19
CA ILE A 364 10.16 12.07 -2.51
C ILE A 364 11.61 11.53 -2.62
N SER A 365 12.40 12.09 -3.55
CA SER A 365 13.85 11.90 -3.57
C SER A 365 14.60 12.93 -2.72
N VAL A 366 14.11 14.18 -2.74
CA VAL A 366 14.67 15.33 -2.02
C VAL A 366 13.75 15.71 -0.87
N ASN A 367 14.31 15.95 0.31
CA ASN A 367 13.58 16.40 1.48
C ASN A 367 14.11 17.75 1.99
N PHE A 368 13.25 18.57 2.58
CA PHE A 368 13.62 19.81 3.24
C PHE A 368 12.93 19.95 4.61
N ASN A 369 13.74 20.19 5.63
CA ASN A 369 13.28 20.47 6.99
C ASN A 369 13.91 21.76 7.52
N LEU A 370 13.08 22.59 8.15
CA LEU A 370 13.50 23.79 8.88
C LEU A 370 12.90 23.74 10.28
N SER A 371 13.75 23.85 11.30
CA SER A 371 13.32 23.85 12.69
C SER A 371 14.22 24.74 13.55
N LYS A 372 13.71 25.16 14.71
CA LYS A 372 14.57 25.54 15.84
C LYS A 372 14.91 24.27 16.61
N ALA A 373 16.04 24.26 17.32
CA ALA A 373 16.52 23.08 18.04
C ALA A 373 15.39 22.33 18.77
N PHE A 374 15.29 21.02 18.54
CA PHE A 374 14.22 20.17 19.12
C PHE A 374 14.22 20.21 20.65
N MET A 375 15.37 20.45 21.26
CA MET A 375 15.54 20.65 22.70
C MET A 375 16.41 21.89 22.91
N GLU A 376 15.98 22.76 23.83
CA GLU A 376 16.76 23.89 24.33
C GLU A 376 17.60 23.43 25.51
N ASP A 377 18.85 23.87 25.58
CA ASP A 377 19.71 23.60 26.74
C ASP A 377 19.01 24.09 28.02
N ARG A 378 18.87 23.19 29.00
CA ARG A 378 18.10 23.46 30.22
C ARG A 378 18.81 22.97 31.47
N SER A 379 18.73 23.78 32.51
CA SER A 379 19.17 23.45 33.86
C SER A 379 18.02 22.88 34.69
N TYR A 380 18.31 21.83 35.46
CA TYR A 380 17.37 21.09 36.29
C TYR A 380 17.92 20.93 37.71
N GLY A 381 18.04 22.05 38.43
CA GLY A 381 18.68 22.07 39.74
C GLY A 381 20.20 21.93 39.59
N ASP A 382 20.74 20.78 40.00
CA ASP A 382 22.20 20.58 40.10
C ASP A 382 22.87 20.09 38.81
N PHE A 383 22.11 19.82 37.76
CA PHE A 383 22.64 19.41 36.46
C PHE A 383 21.95 20.11 35.28
N GLU A 384 22.64 20.12 34.15
CA GLU A 384 22.17 20.66 32.87
C GLU A 384 22.12 19.55 31.83
N LEU A 385 21.12 19.59 30.96
CA LEU A 385 21.04 18.77 29.74
C LEU A 385 21.28 19.68 28.54
N ILE A 386 22.29 19.33 27.74
CA ILE A 386 22.75 20.11 26.60
C ILE A 386 22.65 19.25 25.33
N SER A 387 22.08 19.81 24.27
CA SER A 387 22.02 19.13 22.98
C SER A 387 23.40 19.02 22.35
N ALA A 388 23.85 17.79 22.06
CA ALA A 388 25.10 17.54 21.36
C ALA A 388 24.84 17.02 19.93
N ALA A 389 25.86 17.09 19.07
CA ALA A 389 25.78 16.50 17.74
C ALA A 389 25.62 14.97 17.85
N SER A 390 24.55 14.43 17.29
CA SER A 390 24.33 13.00 17.15
C SER A 390 24.90 12.49 15.83
N GLN A 391 25.17 11.20 15.78
CA GLN A 391 25.50 10.50 14.54
C GLN A 391 24.22 10.19 13.77
N SER A 392 24.28 10.30 12.44
CA SER A 392 23.20 9.81 11.59
C SER A 392 23.44 8.33 11.31
N PRO A 393 22.51 7.43 11.67
CA PRO A 393 22.69 5.99 11.47
C PRO A 393 22.51 5.56 10.01
N GLY A 394 22.04 6.46 9.13
CA GLY A 394 21.87 6.25 7.69
C GLY A 394 20.94 7.30 7.08
N VAL A 395 20.85 7.33 5.75
CA VAL A 395 20.07 8.34 5.02
C VAL A 395 18.79 7.76 4.41
N VAL A 396 17.66 8.42 4.72
CA VAL A 396 16.36 8.02 4.18
C VAL A 396 16.17 8.54 2.75
N TYR A 397 16.59 9.77 2.45
CA TYR A 397 16.41 10.43 1.15
C TYR A 397 17.71 10.47 0.35
N ASP A 398 17.62 10.72 -0.97
CA ASP A 398 18.81 10.89 -1.81
C ASP A 398 19.57 12.15 -1.40
N ILE A 399 18.82 13.23 -1.13
CA ILE A 399 19.30 14.50 -0.58
C ILE A 399 18.28 15.01 0.46
N SER A 400 18.74 15.41 1.64
CA SER A 400 17.93 16.03 2.68
C SER A 400 18.57 17.34 3.14
N PHE A 401 17.89 18.45 2.85
CA PHE A 401 18.26 19.78 3.32
C PHE A 401 17.74 19.99 4.74
N GLY A 402 18.64 20.32 5.66
CA GLY A 402 18.32 20.62 7.05
C GLY A 402 18.78 22.02 7.44
N MET A 403 17.86 22.84 7.96
CA MET A 403 18.15 24.14 8.56
C MET A 403 17.73 24.11 10.03
N VAL A 404 18.70 24.19 10.95
CA VAL A 404 18.44 24.12 12.39
C VAL A 404 18.99 25.36 13.10
N GLY A 405 18.12 26.12 13.74
CA GLY A 405 18.49 27.24 14.61
C GLY A 405 18.91 26.77 16.00
N ARG A 406 20.05 27.26 16.50
CA ARG A 406 20.59 27.02 17.85
C ARG A 406 20.93 28.36 18.52
N PRO A 407 21.08 28.41 19.85
CA PRO A 407 21.55 29.62 20.53
C PRO A 407 22.88 30.15 19.99
N SER A 408 23.76 29.25 19.51
CA SER A 408 25.07 29.59 18.95
C SER A 408 25.06 29.99 17.46
N GLY A 409 23.88 30.05 16.81
CA GLY A 409 23.74 30.32 15.38
C GLY A 409 22.94 29.25 14.64
N TRP A 410 23.02 29.25 13.31
CA TRP A 410 22.24 28.37 12.44
C TRP A 410 23.13 27.34 11.76
N ARG A 411 22.69 26.07 11.77
CA ARG A 411 23.34 25.01 11.00
C ARG A 411 22.56 24.76 9.72
N MET A 412 23.21 24.96 8.59
CA MET A 412 22.77 24.50 7.27
C MET A 412 23.45 23.16 7.00
N SER A 413 22.70 22.13 6.64
CA SER A 413 23.28 20.84 6.31
C SER A 413 22.57 20.15 5.16
N ILE A 414 23.34 19.42 4.37
CA ILE A 414 22.86 18.51 3.34
C ILE A 414 23.32 17.12 3.73
N GLU A 415 22.37 16.28 4.11
CA GLU A 415 22.56 14.85 4.24
C GLU A 415 22.29 14.20 2.88
N TYR A 416 23.15 13.28 2.44
CA TYR A 416 23.06 12.70 1.10
C TYR A 416 23.55 11.26 1.02
N ASN A 417 23.05 10.54 0.02
CA ASN A 417 23.48 9.17 -0.25
C ASN A 417 24.82 9.16 -1.00
N THR A 418 25.85 8.60 -0.36
CA THR A 418 27.22 8.53 -0.90
C THR A 418 27.37 7.56 -2.07
N ASP A 419 26.42 6.63 -2.25
CA ASP A 419 26.40 5.75 -3.43
C ASP A 419 25.83 6.45 -4.67
N LEU A 420 25.28 7.66 -4.52
CA LEU A 420 24.74 8.48 -5.62
C LEU A 420 25.58 9.73 -5.89
N PHE A 421 26.05 10.41 -4.85
CA PHE A 421 26.69 11.72 -4.98
C PHE A 421 28.11 11.76 -4.44
N ASP A 422 28.99 12.40 -5.20
CA ASP A 422 30.30 12.80 -4.73
C ASP A 422 30.20 13.97 -3.75
N ARG A 423 31.10 13.99 -2.78
CA ARG A 423 31.19 15.09 -1.80
C ARG A 423 31.32 16.46 -2.48
N SER A 424 32.10 16.56 -3.56
CA SER A 424 32.32 17.82 -4.30
C SER A 424 31.03 18.38 -4.92
N THR A 425 30.13 17.51 -5.40
CA THR A 425 28.82 17.90 -5.91
C THR A 425 27.97 18.50 -4.80
N ILE A 426 27.96 17.89 -3.62
CA ILE A 426 27.19 18.38 -2.47
C ILE A 426 27.78 19.67 -1.90
N GLU A 427 29.11 19.81 -1.91
CA GLU A 427 29.79 21.08 -1.58
C GLU A 427 29.34 22.21 -2.51
N HIS A 428 29.19 21.91 -3.81
CA HIS A 428 28.65 22.87 -4.78
C HIS A 428 27.18 23.21 -4.49
N ILE A 429 26.32 22.22 -4.26
CA ILE A 429 24.90 22.46 -3.92
C ILE A 429 24.77 23.28 -2.63
N LEU A 430 25.58 23.00 -1.61
CA LEU A 430 25.62 23.77 -0.36
C LEU A 430 26.09 25.21 -0.61
N LYS A 431 27.02 25.43 -1.53
CA LYS A 431 27.44 26.78 -1.92
C LYS A 431 26.32 27.53 -2.65
N VAL A 432 25.65 26.89 -3.61
CA VAL A 432 24.46 27.46 -4.30
C VAL A 432 23.38 27.79 -3.28
N TRP A 433 23.14 26.93 -2.29
CA TRP A 433 22.15 27.18 -1.25
C TRP A 433 22.46 28.43 -0.42
N GLN A 434 23.72 28.62 -0.05
CA GLN A 434 24.16 29.83 0.65
C GLN A 434 24.03 31.09 -0.21
N ASP A 435 24.38 30.99 -1.50
CA ASP A 435 24.33 32.12 -2.42
C ASP A 435 22.88 32.55 -2.71
N VAL A 436 21.95 31.60 -2.85
CA VAL A 436 20.52 31.90 -3.01
C VAL A 436 19.94 32.56 -1.75
N TYR A 437 20.34 32.13 -0.55
CA TYR A 437 19.97 32.83 0.68
C TYR A 437 20.49 34.25 0.73
N GLU A 438 21.77 34.47 0.39
CA GLU A 438 22.34 35.82 0.41
C GLU A 438 21.67 36.71 -0.64
N GLN A 439 21.38 36.19 -1.83
CA GLN A 439 20.61 36.90 -2.86
C GLN A 439 19.22 37.29 -2.34
N ALA A 440 18.47 36.34 -1.76
CA ALA A 440 17.13 36.59 -1.24
C ALA A 440 17.11 37.61 -0.10
N LEU A 441 18.16 37.67 0.73
CA LEU A 441 18.27 38.62 1.84
C LEU A 441 18.82 40.00 1.42
N SER A 442 19.51 40.12 0.30
CA SER A 442 20.16 41.36 -0.14
C SER A 442 19.46 42.03 -1.32
N THR A 443 18.93 41.25 -2.27
CA THR A 443 18.31 41.72 -3.51
C THR A 443 17.05 40.89 -3.86
N PRO A 444 16.00 40.89 -3.01
CA PRO A 444 14.82 40.05 -3.20
C PRO A 444 14.02 40.35 -4.47
N THR A 445 14.16 41.56 -5.04
CA THR A 445 13.53 41.97 -6.30
C THR A 445 14.28 41.51 -7.54
N ALA A 446 15.49 40.94 -7.39
CA ALA A 446 16.27 40.44 -8.52
C ALA A 446 15.67 39.10 -9.05
N PRO A 447 15.80 38.82 -10.37
CA PRO A 447 15.34 37.57 -10.96
C PRO A 447 16.03 36.34 -10.36
N LEU A 448 15.38 35.19 -10.42
CA LEU A 448 15.95 33.90 -10.02
C LEU A 448 17.09 33.41 -10.95
N SER A 449 17.12 33.84 -12.22
CA SER A 449 18.14 33.55 -13.26
C SER A 449 19.49 34.28 -13.05
N PRO A 450 20.65 33.76 -13.53
CA PRO A 450 21.67 33.22 -12.63
C PRO A 450 23.01 33.99 -12.53
N VAL A 451 23.82 33.58 -11.54
CA VAL A 451 25.29 33.48 -11.62
C VAL A 451 25.60 32.35 -12.59
N GLN A 452 26.36 32.61 -13.67
CA GLN A 452 26.71 31.62 -14.68
C GLN A 452 27.32 30.36 -14.03
N ILE A 453 26.62 29.23 -14.12
CA ILE A 453 27.21 27.93 -13.83
C ILE A 453 27.73 27.40 -15.17
N THR A 454 29.05 27.32 -15.33
CA THR A 454 29.65 26.70 -16.52
C THR A 454 29.23 25.24 -16.55
N LYS A 455 28.56 24.83 -17.63
CA LYS A 455 28.15 23.44 -17.96
C LYS A 455 29.31 22.41 -18.00
N SER A 456 30.51 22.72 -17.49
CA SER A 456 31.70 21.89 -17.65
C SER A 456 31.80 20.71 -16.67
N TRP A 457 30.83 20.49 -15.78
CA TRP A 457 30.91 19.42 -14.76
C TRP A 457 29.99 18.22 -15.00
N LEU A 458 28.94 18.37 -15.81
CA LEU A 458 28.20 17.22 -16.31
C LEU A 458 29.16 16.53 -17.30
N GLY A 459 29.82 15.46 -16.87
CA GLY A 459 30.54 14.57 -17.76
C GLY A 459 29.68 14.26 -18.99
N SER A 460 30.31 14.09 -20.13
CA SER A 460 29.76 14.14 -21.50
C SER A 460 28.63 13.15 -21.86
N ASN A 461 27.87 12.62 -20.89
CA ASN A 461 26.77 11.67 -21.08
C ASN A 461 25.39 12.22 -20.64
N GLY A 462 25.29 13.44 -20.08
CA GLY A 462 24.02 13.96 -19.54
C GLY A 462 22.94 14.32 -20.57
N GLU A 463 23.30 14.60 -21.83
CA GLU A 463 22.30 14.96 -22.86
C GLU A 463 21.61 13.75 -23.50
N ALA A 464 22.18 12.53 -23.36
CA ALA A 464 21.58 11.31 -23.89
C ALA A 464 20.60 10.63 -22.91
N GLU A 465 20.77 10.82 -21.59
CA GLU A 465 19.93 10.14 -20.59
C GLU A 465 18.62 10.87 -20.26
N ILE A 466 18.58 12.20 -20.40
CA ILE A 466 17.34 13.00 -20.20
C ILE A 466 16.30 12.69 -21.30
N ALA A 467 16.75 12.29 -22.50
CA ALA A 467 15.87 11.81 -23.57
C ALA A 467 15.55 10.30 -23.46
N ALA A 468 16.45 9.49 -22.88
CA ALA A 468 16.29 8.03 -22.78
C ALA A 468 15.44 7.56 -21.58
N ALA A 469 15.17 8.43 -20.60
CA ALA A 469 14.29 8.14 -19.46
C ALA A 469 12.81 7.93 -19.86
N ARG A 470 12.45 8.15 -21.13
CA ARG A 470 11.11 7.91 -21.66
C ARG A 470 10.88 6.52 -22.26
N ASP A 471 11.93 5.70 -22.45
CA ASP A 471 11.78 4.38 -23.08
C ASP A 471 12.94 3.44 -22.72
N ARG A 472 12.86 2.71 -21.59
CA ARG A 472 13.72 1.54 -21.34
C ARG A 472 12.96 0.44 -20.56
N LYS A 473 12.72 -0.68 -21.24
CA LYS A 473 12.44 -2.00 -20.63
C LYS A 473 13.71 -2.50 -19.93
N ALA A 474 13.56 -3.04 -18.72
CA ALA A 474 14.64 -3.59 -17.93
C ALA A 474 15.29 -4.82 -18.62
N LEU A 475 16.62 -4.92 -18.54
CA LEU A 475 17.42 -6.08 -18.94
C LEU A 475 18.00 -6.77 -17.70
N PRO A 476 18.24 -8.09 -17.73
CA PRO A 476 18.64 -8.87 -16.55
C PRO A 476 20.16 -8.84 -16.31
N ILE A 477 20.60 -8.76 -15.05
CA ILE A 477 21.99 -9.01 -14.64
C ILE A 477 22.02 -9.86 -13.35
N ALA A 478 22.93 -10.83 -13.34
CA ALA A 478 22.98 -12.02 -12.48
C ALA A 478 23.64 -11.85 -11.10
N GLY A 479 23.32 -12.76 -10.17
CA GLY A 479 24.10 -13.06 -8.96
C GLY A 479 23.22 -13.32 -7.72
N ALA A 480 22.79 -14.57 -7.52
CA ALA A 480 22.05 -14.99 -6.31
C ALA A 480 23.00 -15.60 -5.26
N PRO A 481 22.88 -15.25 -3.97
CA PRO A 481 23.49 -16.00 -2.88
C PRO A 481 22.67 -17.24 -2.52
N ASP A 482 23.39 -18.31 -2.14
CA ASP A 482 22.89 -19.65 -1.84
C ASP A 482 22.17 -19.69 -0.48
N LEU A 483 20.85 -19.92 -0.50
CA LEU A 483 20.01 -20.15 0.68
C LEU A 483 19.04 -21.30 0.39
N ALA A 484 19.57 -22.52 0.28
CA ALA A 484 18.76 -23.73 0.31
C ALA A 484 18.94 -24.45 1.65
N GLN A 485 17.93 -24.36 2.53
CA GLN A 485 17.61 -25.42 3.50
C GLN A 485 16.30 -25.10 4.25
N HIS A 486 15.22 -25.79 3.84
CA HIS A 486 14.38 -26.71 4.61
C HIS A 486 13.16 -27.06 3.74
N ALA A 487 13.08 -28.31 3.30
CA ALA A 487 12.11 -28.79 2.32
C ALA A 487 10.82 -29.27 2.99
N CYS A 488 9.67 -28.86 2.44
CA CYS A 488 8.41 -29.62 2.50
C CYS A 488 8.28 -30.42 1.19
N ASP A 489 7.74 -31.64 1.28
CA ASP A 489 7.54 -32.65 0.21
C ASP A 489 6.51 -32.19 -0.85
N VAL A 490 6.78 -31.09 -1.54
CA VAL A 490 5.90 -30.47 -2.54
C VAL A 490 6.69 -30.21 -3.81
N THR A 491 6.15 -30.62 -4.96
CA THR A 491 6.83 -30.50 -6.26
C THR A 491 7.03 -29.02 -6.65
N PRO A 492 8.04 -28.68 -7.48
CA PRO A 492 8.26 -27.29 -7.93
C PRO A 492 7.02 -26.65 -8.58
N ALA A 493 6.20 -27.45 -9.29
CA ALA A 493 4.95 -27.03 -9.91
C ALA A 493 3.87 -26.67 -8.88
N GLU A 494 3.73 -27.47 -7.81
CA GLU A 494 2.78 -27.20 -6.73
C GLU A 494 3.19 -25.97 -5.89
N ARG A 495 4.50 -25.77 -5.66
CA ARG A 495 5.01 -24.55 -4.99
C ARG A 495 4.67 -23.30 -5.79
N MET A 496 4.79 -23.36 -7.11
CA MET A 496 4.44 -22.26 -8.00
C MET A 496 2.93 -21.99 -8.01
N ARG A 497 2.10 -23.03 -8.04
CA ARG A 497 0.63 -22.90 -7.97
C ARG A 497 0.17 -22.22 -6.68
N LEU A 498 0.66 -22.68 -5.53
CA LEU A 498 0.33 -22.11 -4.22
C LEU A 498 0.81 -20.65 -4.13
N LEU A 499 1.97 -20.32 -4.69
CA LEU A 499 2.46 -18.94 -4.76
C LEU A 499 1.52 -18.04 -5.58
N THR A 500 1.01 -18.52 -6.71
CA THR A 500 0.00 -17.83 -7.53
C THR A 500 -1.28 -17.57 -6.75
N GLU A 501 -1.84 -18.59 -6.08
CA GLU A 501 -3.06 -18.48 -5.28
C GLU A 501 -2.91 -17.43 -4.16
N ILE A 502 -1.73 -17.37 -3.56
CA ILE A 502 -1.40 -16.38 -2.53
C ILE A 502 -1.36 -14.97 -3.11
N TRP A 503 -0.70 -14.74 -4.25
CA TRP A 503 -0.67 -13.42 -4.88
C TRP A 503 -2.06 -12.96 -5.34
N THR A 504 -2.84 -13.86 -5.95
CA THR A 504 -4.21 -13.59 -6.46
C THR A 504 -5.12 -13.12 -5.33
N ARG A 505 -5.11 -13.84 -4.20
CA ARG A 505 -5.88 -13.49 -3.01
C ARG A 505 -5.46 -12.15 -2.41
N VAL A 506 -4.16 -11.88 -2.37
CA VAL A 506 -3.63 -10.72 -1.64
C VAL A 506 -3.74 -9.43 -2.45
N LEU A 507 -3.56 -9.50 -3.76
CA LEU A 507 -3.76 -8.37 -4.67
C LEU A 507 -5.23 -8.13 -5.02
N ASP A 508 -6.13 -9.03 -4.61
CA ASP A 508 -7.56 -9.01 -4.96
C ASP A 508 -7.78 -8.93 -6.48
N VAL A 509 -6.98 -9.70 -7.22
CA VAL A 509 -7.03 -9.82 -8.69
C VAL A 509 -7.50 -11.22 -9.08
N LYS A 510 -8.11 -11.36 -10.26
CA LYS A 510 -8.73 -12.63 -10.65
C LYS A 510 -7.76 -13.73 -11.06
N SER A 511 -6.65 -13.36 -11.68
CA SER A 511 -5.57 -14.27 -12.09
C SER A 511 -4.29 -13.46 -12.28
N ILE A 512 -3.14 -14.13 -12.18
CA ILE A 512 -1.82 -13.50 -12.27
C ILE A 512 -1.02 -14.32 -13.27
N ASP A 513 -0.66 -13.68 -14.40
CA ASP A 513 0.26 -14.29 -15.36
C ASP A 513 1.65 -14.44 -14.72
N PRO A 514 2.44 -15.48 -15.04
CA PRO A 514 3.79 -15.64 -14.50
C PRO A 514 4.69 -14.40 -14.69
N GLU A 515 4.48 -13.60 -15.73
CA GLU A 515 5.23 -12.35 -15.97
C GLU A 515 4.55 -11.10 -15.38
N SER A 516 3.42 -11.25 -14.68
CA SER A 516 2.72 -10.14 -14.04
C SER A 516 3.53 -9.59 -12.88
N ASP A 517 3.79 -8.29 -12.93
CA ASP A 517 4.44 -7.56 -11.87
C ASP A 517 3.47 -7.27 -10.71
N PHE A 518 3.83 -7.70 -9.50
CA PHE A 518 3.06 -7.55 -8.26
C PHE A 518 2.61 -6.10 -8.03
N PHE A 519 3.49 -5.14 -8.29
CA PHE A 519 3.25 -3.73 -8.05
C PHE A 519 2.47 -3.07 -9.17
N ALA A 520 2.68 -3.50 -10.42
CA ALA A 520 1.88 -3.03 -11.56
C ALA A 520 0.40 -3.42 -11.44
N LEU A 521 0.11 -4.52 -10.76
CA LEU A 521 -1.25 -4.98 -10.44
C LEU A 521 -1.91 -4.19 -9.29
N GLY A 522 -1.28 -3.11 -8.80
CA GLY A 522 -1.77 -2.33 -7.67
C GLY A 522 -1.25 -2.81 -6.31
N GLY A 523 -0.33 -3.79 -6.31
CA GLY A 523 0.38 -4.19 -5.11
C GLY A 523 1.16 -3.04 -4.50
N HIS A 524 1.08 -2.93 -3.18
CA HIS A 524 1.91 -2.04 -2.40
C HIS A 524 2.48 -2.81 -1.22
N SER A 525 3.41 -2.21 -0.48
CA SER A 525 4.22 -2.95 0.48
C SER A 525 3.42 -3.63 1.61
N LEU A 526 2.23 -3.13 1.95
CA LEU A 526 1.32 -3.82 2.88
C LEU A 526 0.73 -5.09 2.27
N LEU A 527 0.26 -5.05 1.02
CA LEU A 527 -0.18 -6.25 0.32
C LEU A 527 1.00 -7.21 0.15
N ALA A 528 2.20 -6.71 -0.15
CA ALA A 528 3.39 -7.55 -0.22
C ALA A 528 3.64 -8.29 1.09
N LEU A 529 3.53 -7.64 2.25
CA LEU A 529 3.73 -8.31 3.54
C LEU A 529 2.63 -9.33 3.86
N ARG A 530 1.36 -9.04 3.53
CA ARG A 530 0.28 -10.03 3.58
C ARG A 530 0.56 -11.24 2.69
N MET A 531 1.12 -11.01 1.52
CA MET A 531 1.54 -12.04 0.58
C MET A 531 2.66 -12.89 1.19
N LEU A 532 3.71 -12.29 1.75
CA LEU A 532 4.81 -13.01 2.37
C LEU A 532 4.35 -13.79 3.62
N SER A 533 3.45 -13.24 4.45
CA SER A 533 2.83 -13.96 5.57
C SER A 533 2.09 -15.19 5.08
N ALA A 534 1.29 -15.05 4.03
CA ALA A 534 0.57 -16.15 3.42
C ALA A 534 1.51 -17.19 2.81
N VAL A 535 2.62 -16.79 2.17
CA VAL A 535 3.67 -17.70 1.68
C VAL A 535 4.29 -18.46 2.86
N ARG A 536 4.60 -17.78 3.96
CA ARG A 536 5.15 -18.42 5.16
C ARG A 536 4.19 -19.44 5.77
N GLU A 537 2.92 -19.09 5.90
CA GLU A 537 1.88 -19.96 6.47
C GLU A 537 1.56 -21.16 5.57
N THR A 538 1.54 -20.95 4.25
CA THR A 538 1.04 -21.95 3.28
C THR A 538 2.17 -22.82 2.73
N LEU A 539 3.36 -22.26 2.52
CA LEU A 539 4.49 -22.91 1.85
C LEU A 539 5.65 -23.23 2.80
N GLY A 540 5.61 -22.74 4.04
CA GLY A 540 6.67 -22.98 5.04
C GLY A 540 7.99 -22.27 4.75
N VAL A 541 8.06 -21.47 3.68
CA VAL A 541 9.25 -20.69 3.31
C VAL A 541 9.14 -19.28 3.86
N LYS A 542 10.24 -18.71 4.34
CA LYS A 542 10.29 -17.35 4.90
C LYS A 542 10.99 -16.39 3.93
N PRO A 543 10.34 -15.93 2.85
CA PRO A 543 10.92 -14.94 1.96
C PRO A 543 11.07 -13.58 2.64
N GLU A 544 12.17 -12.90 2.36
CA GLU A 544 12.34 -11.48 2.67
C GLU A 544 11.61 -10.62 1.64
N LEU A 545 11.11 -9.45 2.05
CA LEU A 545 10.39 -8.55 1.15
C LEU A 545 11.26 -7.99 0.03
N THR A 546 12.57 -7.84 0.26
CA THR A 546 13.56 -7.50 -0.78
C THR A 546 13.55 -8.43 -1.98
N LEU A 547 13.28 -9.73 -1.77
CA LEU A 547 13.23 -10.72 -2.84
C LEU A 547 12.10 -10.42 -3.84
N LEU A 548 10.93 -9.98 -3.34
CA LEU A 548 9.80 -9.58 -4.19
C LEU A 548 10.11 -8.30 -4.98
N PHE A 549 10.80 -7.35 -4.37
CA PHE A 549 11.20 -6.12 -5.08
C PHE A 549 12.24 -6.37 -6.18
N ARG A 550 13.15 -7.34 -5.98
CA ARG A 550 14.15 -7.75 -6.99
C ARG A 550 13.53 -8.55 -8.12
N HIS A 551 12.54 -9.37 -7.79
CA HIS A 551 11.84 -10.23 -8.72
C HIS A 551 10.33 -9.99 -8.60
N PRO A 552 9.82 -8.87 -9.15
CA PRO A 552 8.44 -8.46 -8.93
C PRO A 552 7.45 -9.26 -9.77
N THR A 553 7.91 -10.10 -10.70
CA THR A 553 7.05 -11.02 -11.44
C THR A 553 6.83 -12.30 -10.67
N LEU A 554 5.65 -12.90 -10.81
CA LEU A 554 5.30 -14.16 -10.15
C LEU A 554 6.33 -15.27 -10.45
N ARG A 555 6.77 -15.40 -11.71
CA ARG A 555 7.84 -16.32 -12.15
C ARG A 555 9.17 -16.01 -11.51
N GLY A 556 9.62 -14.76 -11.62
CA GLY A 556 10.91 -14.36 -11.07
C GLY A 556 10.96 -14.59 -9.56
N PHE A 557 9.88 -14.25 -8.84
CA PHE A 557 9.79 -14.44 -7.41
C PHE A 557 9.81 -15.93 -7.03
N GLY A 558 9.07 -16.77 -7.76
CA GLY A 558 9.05 -18.22 -7.59
C GLY A 558 10.40 -18.88 -7.86
N GLU A 559 11.07 -18.51 -8.95
CA GLU A 559 12.43 -19.00 -9.28
C GLU A 559 13.45 -18.58 -8.21
N ALA A 560 13.36 -17.35 -7.71
CA ALA A 560 14.25 -16.86 -6.66
C ALA A 560 13.98 -17.53 -5.29
N LEU A 561 12.73 -17.91 -5.03
CA LEU A 561 12.29 -18.60 -3.81
C LEU A 561 12.66 -20.09 -3.78
N PHE A 562 12.60 -20.77 -4.92
CA PHE A 562 12.66 -22.23 -5.00
C PHE A 562 13.84 -22.78 -5.82
N GLY A 563 14.66 -21.93 -6.44
CA GLY A 563 15.78 -22.31 -7.31
C GLY A 563 15.41 -22.42 -8.81
N PRO A 564 16.37 -22.77 -9.69
CA PRO A 564 16.12 -22.87 -11.13
C PRO A 564 15.04 -23.92 -11.41
N LEU A 565 13.91 -23.47 -11.97
CA LEU A 565 12.87 -24.34 -12.48
C LEU A 565 13.40 -25.01 -13.75
N VAL A 566 14.01 -26.19 -13.62
CA VAL A 566 14.38 -26.98 -14.81
C VAL A 566 13.12 -27.38 -15.55
N SER A 567 12.96 -26.78 -16.72
CA SER A 567 11.96 -27.11 -17.73
C SER A 567 12.29 -28.44 -18.40
N ASP A 568 11.30 -29.33 -18.51
CA ASP A 568 10.92 -29.97 -19.79
C ASP A 568 9.88 -31.05 -19.52
N SER A 569 8.62 -30.75 -19.89
CA SER A 569 7.63 -31.74 -20.38
C SER A 569 6.23 -31.14 -20.50
N LEU A 570 6.10 -29.92 -21.06
CA LEU A 570 4.81 -29.50 -21.61
C LEU A 570 5.05 -28.77 -22.94
N SER A 571 5.46 -29.54 -23.94
CA SER A 571 5.19 -29.17 -25.33
C SER A 571 4.47 -30.31 -26.04
N ALA A 572 3.52 -29.89 -26.89
CA ALA A 572 2.98 -30.61 -28.04
C ALA A 572 1.58 -31.28 -27.98
N GLN A 573 0.76 -31.20 -26.92
CA GLN A 573 -0.57 -31.86 -26.98
C GLN A 573 -1.85 -31.07 -26.65
N GLN A 574 -1.83 -29.80 -26.27
CA GLN A 574 -3.08 -29.04 -26.09
C GLN A 574 -3.01 -27.64 -26.71
N ARG A 575 -3.00 -27.62 -28.05
CA ARG A 575 -3.57 -26.52 -28.84
C ARG A 575 -4.91 -27.00 -29.39
N ALA A 576 -5.92 -27.09 -28.55
CA ALA A 576 -7.32 -27.19 -28.97
C ALA A 576 -8.22 -27.03 -27.74
N ALA A 577 -9.13 -26.08 -27.83
CA ALA A 577 -10.16 -25.70 -26.85
C ALA A 577 -9.73 -24.74 -25.71
N PRO A 578 -10.60 -23.78 -25.36
CA PRO A 578 -10.34 -22.80 -24.31
C PRO A 578 -10.29 -23.45 -22.92
N VAL A 579 -9.35 -22.99 -22.10
CA VAL A 579 -9.17 -23.50 -20.73
C VAL A 579 -10.18 -22.83 -19.79
N PHE A 580 -11.01 -23.65 -19.15
CA PHE A 580 -11.83 -23.22 -18.02
C PHE A 580 -11.11 -23.57 -16.72
N GLU A 581 -11.13 -22.66 -15.76
CA GLU A 581 -10.57 -22.85 -14.44
C GLU A 581 -11.70 -22.95 -13.41
N ARG A 582 -11.64 -23.98 -12.55
CA ARG A 582 -12.57 -24.17 -11.44
C ARG A 582 -12.05 -23.44 -10.20
N SER A 583 -12.78 -22.43 -9.76
CA SER A 583 -12.58 -21.76 -8.48
C SER A 583 -13.59 -22.29 -7.46
N THR A 584 -13.14 -22.68 -6.27
CA THR A 584 -14.04 -23.02 -5.16
C THR A 584 -14.53 -21.74 -4.49
N LEU A 585 -15.85 -21.50 -4.53
CA LEU A 585 -16.48 -20.36 -3.84
C LEU A 585 -16.87 -20.71 -2.40
N LYS A 586 -17.31 -21.95 -2.17
CA LYS A 586 -17.66 -22.51 -0.86
C LYS A 586 -17.40 -24.00 -0.85
N GLN A 587 -16.72 -24.51 0.17
CA GLN A 587 -16.56 -25.96 0.35
C GLN A 587 -17.65 -26.45 1.30
N GLY A 588 -18.52 -27.33 0.81
CA GLY A 588 -19.61 -27.90 1.61
C GLY A 588 -19.23 -29.21 2.29
N THR A 589 -20.00 -29.61 3.30
CA THR A 589 -19.77 -30.86 4.06
C THR A 589 -20.53 -32.07 3.52
N GLY A 590 -21.45 -31.86 2.58
CA GLY A 590 -22.31 -32.90 1.98
C GLY A 590 -21.92 -33.25 0.54
N PRO A 591 -22.62 -34.22 -0.08
CA PRO A 591 -22.28 -34.74 -1.39
C PRO A 591 -22.75 -33.86 -2.57
N GLY A 592 -23.60 -32.86 -2.30
CA GLY A 592 -24.17 -32.00 -3.35
C GLY A 592 -23.25 -30.85 -3.75
N ALA A 593 -23.29 -30.47 -5.02
CA ALA A 593 -22.49 -29.37 -5.55
C ALA A 593 -23.26 -28.47 -6.53
N VAL A 594 -22.97 -27.17 -6.51
CA VAL A 594 -23.49 -26.19 -7.47
C VAL A 594 -22.34 -25.55 -8.24
N TYR A 595 -22.41 -25.59 -9.58
CA TYR A 595 -21.41 -25.01 -10.47
C TYR A 595 -22.01 -23.82 -11.23
N SER A 596 -21.41 -22.65 -11.10
CA SER A 596 -21.72 -21.50 -11.93
C SER A 596 -20.70 -21.32 -13.06
N ILE A 597 -21.13 -20.79 -14.21
CA ILE A 597 -20.25 -20.54 -15.36
C ILE A 597 -20.05 -19.03 -15.55
N ASN A 598 -18.78 -18.60 -15.52
CA ASN A 598 -18.32 -17.22 -15.59
C ASN A 598 -18.93 -16.31 -14.49
N HIS A 599 -18.59 -15.01 -14.50
CA HIS A 599 -19.10 -14.02 -13.54
C HIS A 599 -18.93 -14.40 -12.05
N PRO A 600 -17.71 -14.73 -11.58
CA PRO A 600 -17.49 -15.33 -10.26
C PRO A 600 -17.95 -14.41 -9.11
N PHE A 601 -17.80 -13.09 -9.27
CA PHE A 601 -18.23 -12.12 -8.27
C PHE A 601 -19.75 -12.03 -8.11
N LEU A 602 -20.54 -12.32 -9.16
CA LEU A 602 -22.00 -12.38 -9.03
C LEU A 602 -22.38 -13.57 -8.15
N TYR A 603 -21.79 -14.75 -8.42
CA TYR A 603 -22.16 -15.99 -7.75
C TYR A 603 -21.51 -16.22 -6.37
N TYR A 604 -20.51 -15.43 -5.97
CA TYR A 604 -20.00 -15.46 -4.60
C TYR A 604 -21.10 -15.17 -3.55
N GLN A 605 -22.02 -14.26 -3.88
CA GLN A 605 -23.17 -13.97 -3.01
C GLN A 605 -24.16 -15.14 -2.93
N LEU A 606 -24.28 -15.94 -4.00
CA LEU A 606 -25.10 -17.15 -4.01
C LEU A 606 -24.50 -18.21 -3.09
N ALA A 607 -23.17 -18.40 -3.15
CA ALA A 607 -22.46 -19.39 -2.34
C ALA A 607 -22.73 -19.22 -0.83
N ASN A 608 -22.66 -17.98 -0.34
CA ASN A 608 -22.94 -17.64 1.08
C ASN A 608 -24.41 -17.81 1.50
N ARG A 609 -25.33 -18.12 0.56
CA ARG A 609 -26.77 -18.27 0.81
C ARG A 609 -27.29 -19.68 0.58
N LEU A 610 -26.51 -20.53 -0.09
CA LEU A 610 -26.78 -21.96 -0.24
C LEU A 610 -26.47 -22.68 1.07
N ASP A 611 -27.07 -23.85 1.27
CA ASP A 611 -26.86 -24.69 2.45
C ASP A 611 -25.36 -25.00 2.68
N ASP A 612 -24.92 -25.13 3.93
CA ASP A 612 -23.51 -25.42 4.28
C ASP A 612 -23.07 -26.84 3.89
N SER A 613 -24.03 -27.73 3.65
CA SER A 613 -23.77 -29.05 3.06
C SER A 613 -23.39 -28.99 1.57
N LEU A 614 -23.67 -27.89 0.87
CA LEU A 614 -23.42 -27.79 -0.58
C LEU A 614 -22.06 -27.16 -0.88
N SER A 615 -21.28 -27.84 -1.72
CA SER A 615 -20.09 -27.24 -2.32
C SER A 615 -20.49 -26.33 -3.48
N VAL A 616 -19.85 -25.19 -3.61
CA VAL A 616 -20.16 -24.20 -4.65
C VAL A 616 -18.88 -23.85 -5.39
N TYR A 617 -18.90 -24.10 -6.69
CA TYR A 617 -17.77 -23.89 -7.59
C TYR A 617 -18.16 -22.92 -8.69
N ASN A 618 -17.18 -22.22 -9.23
CA ASN A 618 -17.37 -21.37 -10.39
C ASN A 618 -16.32 -21.69 -11.46
N LEU A 619 -16.76 -21.84 -12.70
CA LEU A 619 -15.96 -22.22 -13.86
C LEU A 619 -15.74 -20.97 -14.71
N ASN A 620 -14.52 -20.45 -14.74
CA ASN A 620 -14.18 -19.19 -15.43
C ASN A 620 -13.31 -19.41 -16.66
N MET A 621 -13.53 -18.57 -17.66
CA MET A 621 -12.73 -18.49 -18.87
C MET A 621 -11.92 -17.19 -18.87
N PHE A 622 -10.62 -17.24 -18.57
CA PHE A 622 -9.79 -16.02 -18.41
C PHE A 622 -8.96 -15.62 -19.63
N SER A 623 -8.83 -16.47 -20.64
CA SER A 623 -7.81 -16.28 -21.69
C SER A 623 -8.29 -16.73 -23.08
N VAL A 624 -9.05 -15.87 -23.77
CA VAL A 624 -9.27 -16.01 -25.21
C VAL A 624 -8.85 -14.75 -25.93
N SER A 625 -7.77 -14.82 -26.72
CA SER A 625 -7.61 -13.98 -27.91
C SER A 625 -8.37 -14.62 -29.07
N GLU A 626 -8.97 -13.82 -29.96
CA GLU A 626 -9.61 -14.36 -31.19
C GLU A 626 -8.61 -15.16 -32.05
N ASP A 627 -7.32 -14.90 -31.87
CA ASP A 627 -6.21 -15.60 -32.57
C ASP A 627 -5.84 -16.96 -31.93
N ASP A 628 -6.34 -17.27 -30.72
CA ASP A 628 -5.95 -18.47 -29.94
C ASP A 628 -6.93 -19.65 -30.09
N VAL A 629 -8.08 -19.45 -30.73
CA VAL A 629 -9.15 -20.45 -30.83
C VAL A 629 -9.34 -20.86 -32.28
N SER A 630 -9.29 -22.18 -32.55
CA SER A 630 -9.53 -22.73 -33.89
C SER A 630 -10.93 -22.33 -34.40
N PRO A 631 -11.08 -21.96 -35.68
CA PRO A 631 -12.38 -21.61 -36.26
C PRO A 631 -13.39 -22.77 -36.27
N ASP A 632 -12.94 -24.01 -36.02
CA ASP A 632 -13.77 -25.22 -36.02
C ASP A 632 -14.33 -25.59 -34.62
N VAL A 633 -14.01 -24.83 -33.56
CA VAL A 633 -14.50 -25.11 -32.20
C VAL A 633 -16.02 -24.92 -32.11
N THR A 634 -16.75 -25.91 -31.62
CA THR A 634 -18.20 -25.83 -31.40
C THR A 634 -18.57 -25.51 -29.94
N LEU A 635 -19.86 -25.27 -29.65
CA LEU A 635 -20.30 -25.03 -28.27
C LEU A 635 -20.15 -26.30 -27.41
N GLU A 636 -20.35 -27.46 -28.03
CA GLU A 636 -20.20 -28.79 -27.46
C GLU A 636 -18.74 -29.05 -27.04
N ASP A 637 -17.76 -28.60 -27.83
CA ASP A 637 -16.32 -28.66 -27.48
C ASP A 637 -15.97 -27.76 -26.28
N VAL A 638 -16.61 -26.59 -26.22
CA VAL A 638 -16.48 -25.66 -25.08
C VAL A 638 -17.10 -26.29 -23.83
N ALA A 639 -18.28 -26.92 -23.94
CA ALA A 639 -18.92 -27.63 -22.84
C ALA A 639 -18.08 -28.81 -22.34
N ALA A 640 -17.47 -29.58 -23.24
CA ALA A 640 -16.54 -30.65 -22.86
C ALA A 640 -15.32 -30.09 -22.10
N SER A 641 -14.88 -28.88 -22.43
CA SER A 641 -13.81 -28.19 -21.70
C SER A 641 -14.24 -27.73 -20.30
N VAL A 642 -15.49 -27.27 -20.16
CA VAL A 642 -16.10 -26.96 -18.87
C VAL A 642 -16.16 -28.21 -17.99
N ILE A 643 -16.61 -29.35 -18.52
CA ILE A 643 -16.70 -30.63 -17.78
C ILE A 643 -15.32 -31.10 -17.32
N ARG A 644 -14.30 -30.99 -18.18
CA ARG A 644 -12.91 -31.28 -17.78
C ARG A 644 -12.47 -30.41 -16.59
N ALA A 645 -12.84 -29.13 -16.58
CA ALA A 645 -12.54 -28.24 -15.46
C ALA A 645 -13.36 -28.54 -14.20
N MET A 646 -14.58 -29.06 -14.34
CA MET A 646 -15.42 -29.47 -13.21
C MET A 646 -14.79 -30.61 -12.41
N ASP A 647 -14.00 -31.47 -13.07
CA ASP A 647 -13.34 -32.63 -12.49
C ASP A 647 -14.35 -33.57 -11.79
N ILE A 648 -15.43 -33.90 -12.53
CA ILE A 648 -16.53 -34.75 -12.08
C ILE A 648 -16.44 -36.13 -12.76
N HIS A 649 -16.79 -37.18 -12.03
CA HIS A 649 -16.80 -38.57 -12.51
C HIS A 649 -18.21 -39.20 -12.52
N PRO A 650 -18.44 -40.24 -13.33
CA PRO A 650 -19.71 -40.98 -13.34
C PRO A 650 -20.15 -41.43 -11.94
N GLY A 651 -21.44 -41.25 -11.62
CA GLY A 651 -22.01 -41.59 -10.31
C GLY A 651 -21.83 -40.54 -9.21
N GLN A 652 -21.19 -39.38 -9.49
CA GLN A 652 -21.18 -38.23 -8.58
C GLN A 652 -22.47 -37.40 -8.71
N GLY A 653 -22.91 -36.82 -7.58
CA GLY A 653 -24.07 -35.95 -7.49
C GLY A 653 -24.78 -36.05 -6.14
N PRO A 654 -25.80 -35.21 -5.88
CA PRO A 654 -26.49 -34.37 -6.87
C PRO A 654 -25.73 -33.08 -7.26
N VAL A 655 -25.71 -32.74 -8.56
CA VAL A 655 -25.06 -31.54 -9.12
C VAL A 655 -26.08 -30.56 -9.71
N GLY A 656 -25.94 -29.28 -9.39
CA GLY A 656 -26.66 -28.17 -10.03
C GLY A 656 -25.74 -27.33 -10.91
N ILE A 657 -26.21 -26.90 -12.09
CA ILE A 657 -25.41 -26.06 -13.02
C ILE A 657 -26.14 -24.76 -13.32
N VAL A 658 -25.45 -23.63 -13.24
CA VAL A 658 -26.04 -22.28 -13.32
C VAL A 658 -25.30 -21.41 -14.34
N GLY A 659 -26.05 -20.76 -15.23
CA GLY A 659 -25.47 -19.82 -16.20
C GLY A 659 -26.34 -18.60 -16.46
N LEU A 660 -25.70 -17.44 -16.62
CA LEU A 660 -26.34 -16.17 -16.97
C LEU A 660 -26.21 -15.89 -18.46
N CYS A 661 -27.31 -15.49 -19.10
CA CYS A 661 -27.36 -15.12 -20.52
C CYS A 661 -26.86 -16.27 -21.41
N VAL A 662 -25.86 -16.02 -22.25
CA VAL A 662 -25.27 -17.05 -23.12
C VAL A 662 -24.62 -18.20 -22.33
N ASN A 663 -24.12 -17.95 -21.12
CA ASN A 663 -23.58 -18.99 -20.25
C ASN A 663 -24.67 -19.98 -19.80
N GLY A 664 -25.95 -19.59 -19.79
CA GLY A 664 -27.04 -20.52 -19.52
C GLY A 664 -27.32 -21.49 -20.68
N ILE A 665 -27.00 -21.11 -21.92
CA ILE A 665 -27.02 -22.02 -23.07
C ILE A 665 -25.89 -23.04 -22.94
N LEU A 666 -24.70 -22.58 -22.55
CA LEU A 666 -23.56 -23.44 -22.26
C LEU A 666 -23.85 -24.39 -21.07
N ALA A 667 -24.49 -23.91 -20.01
CA ALA A 667 -24.89 -24.72 -18.85
C ALA A 667 -25.84 -25.88 -19.24
N ILE A 668 -26.75 -25.65 -20.19
CA ILE A 668 -27.67 -26.68 -20.71
C ILE A 668 -26.89 -27.78 -21.45
N GLU A 669 -25.92 -27.40 -22.27
CA GLU A 669 -25.07 -28.37 -22.96
C GLU A 669 -24.17 -29.16 -22.00
N VAL A 670 -23.56 -28.48 -21.02
CA VAL A 670 -22.76 -29.12 -19.97
C VAL A 670 -23.60 -30.12 -19.18
N ALA A 671 -24.85 -29.76 -18.85
CA ALA A 671 -25.77 -30.65 -18.14
C ALA A 671 -26.13 -31.89 -18.97
N HIS A 672 -26.39 -31.73 -20.27
CA HIS A 672 -26.67 -32.84 -21.17
C HIS A 672 -25.50 -33.85 -21.21
N GLN A 673 -24.29 -33.37 -21.47
CA GLN A 673 -23.09 -34.22 -21.51
C GLN A 673 -22.81 -34.90 -20.16
N LEU A 674 -23.01 -34.21 -19.02
CA LEU A 674 -22.88 -34.84 -17.69
C LEU A 674 -23.93 -35.94 -17.45
N GLN A 675 -25.16 -35.75 -17.91
CA GLN A 675 -26.20 -36.79 -17.82
C GLN A 675 -25.84 -38.01 -18.67
N GLU A 676 -25.30 -37.83 -19.88
CA GLU A 676 -24.78 -38.93 -20.70
C GLU A 676 -23.62 -39.67 -20.03
N MET A 677 -22.79 -38.94 -19.28
CA MET A 677 -21.71 -39.50 -18.46
C MET A 677 -22.21 -40.22 -17.19
N GLY A 678 -23.51 -40.24 -16.90
CA GLY A 678 -24.08 -40.88 -15.71
C GLY A 678 -23.86 -40.10 -14.40
N VAL A 679 -23.71 -38.78 -14.47
CA VAL A 679 -23.68 -37.87 -13.32
C VAL A 679 -25.13 -37.53 -12.93
N ASP A 680 -25.43 -37.53 -11.64
CA ASP A 680 -26.74 -37.12 -11.14
C ASP A 680 -26.86 -35.58 -11.17
N VAL A 681 -27.36 -35.05 -12.29
CA VAL A 681 -27.64 -33.63 -12.47
C VAL A 681 -29.04 -33.31 -11.95
N ALA A 682 -29.11 -32.80 -10.72
CA ALA A 682 -30.36 -32.48 -10.03
C ALA A 682 -31.12 -31.30 -10.66
N PHE A 683 -30.41 -30.30 -11.17
CA PHE A 683 -31.05 -29.21 -11.93
C PHE A 683 -30.08 -28.46 -12.85
N THR A 684 -30.62 -27.87 -13.90
CA THR A 684 -29.94 -26.83 -14.71
C THR A 684 -30.69 -25.51 -14.57
N ALA A 685 -29.98 -24.43 -14.25
CA ALA A 685 -30.55 -23.10 -14.09
C ALA A 685 -30.01 -22.12 -15.13
N ALA A 686 -30.90 -21.55 -15.94
CA ALA A 686 -30.53 -20.57 -16.96
C ALA A 686 -31.23 -19.23 -16.67
N ILE A 687 -30.44 -18.17 -16.53
CA ILE A 687 -30.91 -16.83 -16.16
C ILE A 687 -30.92 -15.94 -17.41
N ASP A 688 -32.10 -15.47 -17.82
CA ASP A 688 -32.30 -14.67 -19.04
C ASP A 688 -31.77 -15.32 -20.35
N SER A 689 -31.71 -16.65 -20.41
CA SER A 689 -31.16 -17.42 -21.54
C SER A 689 -32.25 -17.87 -22.51
N TRP A 690 -32.27 -17.30 -23.71
CA TRP A 690 -33.18 -17.69 -24.78
C TRP A 690 -32.63 -18.88 -25.58
N ALA A 691 -33.51 -19.77 -26.03
CA ALA A 691 -33.12 -20.86 -26.91
C ALA A 691 -32.50 -20.29 -28.20
N PRO A 692 -31.36 -20.83 -28.66
CA PRO A 692 -30.73 -20.43 -29.91
C PRO A 692 -31.71 -20.36 -31.07
N GLY A 693 -31.68 -19.25 -31.82
CA GLY A 693 -32.54 -19.07 -33.00
C GLY A 693 -34.03 -18.77 -32.72
N TYR A 694 -34.54 -18.91 -31.50
CA TYR A 694 -35.96 -18.70 -31.18
C TYR A 694 -36.44 -17.28 -31.51
N PHE A 695 -35.63 -16.26 -31.18
CA PHE A 695 -35.99 -14.87 -31.50
C PHE A 695 -36.11 -14.65 -33.02
N ARG A 696 -35.25 -15.31 -33.82
CA ARG A 696 -35.24 -15.22 -35.28
C ARG A 696 -36.38 -16.01 -35.93
N SER A 697 -36.91 -17.04 -35.27
CA SER A 697 -38.04 -17.84 -35.77
C SER A 697 -39.39 -17.15 -35.58
N GLN A 698 -39.47 -16.09 -34.78
CA GLN A 698 -40.70 -15.30 -34.60
C GLN A 698 -40.98 -14.39 -35.80
N THR A 699 -42.25 -14.06 -36.05
CA THR A 699 -42.63 -13.15 -37.12
C THR A 699 -42.01 -11.75 -36.95
N TRP A 700 -41.72 -11.08 -38.07
CA TRP A 700 -41.11 -9.74 -38.09
C TRP A 700 -41.86 -8.72 -37.20
N LEU A 701 -43.20 -8.76 -37.21
CA LEU A 701 -44.03 -7.93 -36.33
C LEU A 701 -43.72 -8.19 -34.85
N ARG A 702 -43.67 -9.45 -34.42
CA ARG A 702 -43.36 -9.83 -33.02
C ARG A 702 -41.94 -9.41 -32.62
N GLN A 703 -40.95 -9.63 -33.49
CA GLN A 703 -39.58 -9.18 -33.25
C GLN A 703 -39.50 -7.66 -33.05
N ARG A 704 -40.19 -6.89 -33.89
CA ARG A 704 -40.25 -5.43 -33.82
C ARG A 704 -40.95 -4.95 -32.54
N PHE A 705 -42.06 -5.56 -32.15
CA PHE A 705 -42.77 -5.24 -30.91
C PHE A 705 -41.93 -5.56 -29.67
N TRP A 706 -41.27 -6.71 -29.62
CA TRP A 706 -40.41 -7.08 -28.49
C TRP A 706 -39.18 -6.19 -28.37
N ASN A 707 -38.54 -5.84 -29.49
CA ASN A 707 -37.43 -4.88 -29.50
C ASN A 707 -37.86 -3.48 -29.04
N ALA A 708 -39.06 -3.04 -29.44
CA ALA A 708 -39.62 -1.77 -29.00
C ALA A 708 -39.95 -1.78 -27.49
N GLU A 709 -40.62 -2.83 -26.99
CA GLU A 709 -40.93 -3.00 -25.57
C GLU A 709 -39.65 -3.05 -24.71
N ARG A 710 -38.63 -3.79 -25.15
CA ARG A 710 -37.34 -3.90 -24.46
C ARG A 710 -36.60 -2.56 -24.42
N ARG A 711 -36.62 -1.78 -25.51
CA ARG A 711 -36.06 -0.41 -25.52
C ARG A 711 -36.78 0.50 -24.53
N VAL A 712 -38.11 0.53 -24.55
CA VAL A 712 -38.92 1.38 -23.65
C VAL A 712 -38.68 1.02 -22.18
N LYS A 713 -38.70 -0.26 -21.83
CA LYS A 713 -38.46 -0.72 -20.45
C LYS A 713 -37.03 -0.46 -20.00
N ARG A 714 -36.03 -0.66 -20.87
CA ARG A 714 -34.63 -0.32 -20.58
C ARG A 714 -34.51 1.17 -20.28
N THR A 715 -35.11 2.03 -21.12
CA THR A 715 -35.14 3.48 -20.90
C THR A 715 -35.79 3.83 -19.57
N LEU A 716 -36.96 3.28 -19.26
CA LEU A 716 -37.65 3.53 -17.99
C LEU A 716 -36.82 3.07 -16.77
N TYR A 717 -36.20 1.89 -16.83
CA TYR A 717 -35.42 1.32 -15.74
C TYR A 717 -34.20 2.18 -15.39
N PHE A 718 -33.36 2.49 -16.39
CA PHE A 718 -32.17 3.31 -16.18
C PHE A 718 -32.53 4.77 -15.85
N THR A 719 -33.62 5.30 -16.42
CA THR A 719 -34.09 6.66 -16.10
C THR A 719 -34.53 6.72 -14.63
N ARG A 720 -35.23 5.70 -14.13
CA ARG A 720 -35.59 5.61 -12.72
C ARG A 720 -34.38 5.49 -11.81
N LYS A 721 -33.34 4.72 -12.19
CA LYS A 721 -32.06 4.67 -11.45
C LYS A 721 -31.35 6.03 -11.41
N LEU A 722 -31.39 6.80 -12.51
CA LEU A 722 -30.81 8.15 -12.57
C LEU A 722 -31.55 9.10 -11.62
N PHE A 723 -32.88 9.11 -11.64
CA PHE A 723 -33.69 9.99 -10.78
C PHE A 723 -33.67 9.58 -9.30
N THR A 724 -33.35 8.32 -8.99
CA THR A 724 -33.19 7.83 -7.61
C THR A 724 -31.75 7.93 -7.10
N GLY A 725 -30.84 8.55 -7.86
CA GLY A 725 -29.42 8.72 -7.48
C GLY A 725 -28.59 7.43 -7.49
N ARG A 726 -29.15 6.32 -7.97
CA ARG A 726 -28.49 5.00 -7.98
C ARG A 726 -27.49 4.82 -9.13
N ILE A 727 -27.48 5.73 -10.11
CA ILE A 727 -26.44 5.83 -11.15
C ILE A 727 -26.16 7.31 -11.46
N ARG A 728 -24.90 7.64 -11.77
CA ARG A 728 -24.49 8.99 -12.19
C ARG A 728 -24.90 9.27 -13.64
N LEU A 729 -25.13 10.54 -14.01
CA LEU A 729 -25.56 10.97 -15.35
C LEU A 729 -24.64 10.45 -16.48
N LEU A 730 -23.33 10.43 -16.27
CA LEU A 730 -22.35 9.90 -17.23
C LEU A 730 -22.50 8.38 -17.45
N ALA A 731 -22.80 7.61 -16.40
CA ALA A 731 -23.05 6.17 -16.52
C ALA A 731 -24.37 5.90 -17.26
N PHE A 732 -25.41 6.70 -16.98
CA PHE A 732 -26.67 6.68 -17.72
C PHE A 732 -26.48 7.03 -19.21
N LEU A 733 -25.67 8.04 -19.52
CA LEU A 733 -25.40 8.47 -20.90
C LEU A 733 -24.55 7.45 -21.70
N LYS A 734 -23.62 6.73 -21.05
CA LYS A 734 -22.87 5.61 -21.66
C LYS A 734 -23.80 4.48 -22.10
N GLU A 735 -24.78 4.13 -21.28
CA GLU A 735 -25.74 3.05 -21.54
C GLU A 735 -26.56 3.22 -22.83
N PHE A 736 -26.98 4.45 -23.16
CA PHE A 736 -27.85 4.70 -24.32
C PHE A 736 -27.13 5.03 -25.63
N ARG A 737 -25.78 4.93 -25.70
CA ARG A 737 -24.97 5.33 -26.87
C ARG A 737 -25.32 6.72 -27.43
N LEU A 738 -25.88 7.61 -26.61
CA LEU A 738 -26.18 9.01 -26.98
C LEU A 738 -24.91 9.87 -27.08
N THR A 739 -23.77 9.30 -26.69
CA THR A 739 -22.48 9.94 -26.55
C THR A 739 -21.57 9.85 -27.77
N GLN A 740 -21.77 8.93 -28.72
CA GLN A 740 -20.87 8.87 -29.88
C GLN A 740 -20.98 10.07 -30.83
N LYS A 741 -22.16 10.71 -30.95
CA LYS A 741 -22.34 11.91 -31.79
C LYS A 741 -22.01 13.23 -31.09
N LEU A 742 -22.14 13.30 -29.76
CA LEU A 742 -21.95 14.54 -28.99
C LEU A 742 -20.55 14.66 -28.35
N ILE A 743 -19.90 13.54 -28.01
CA ILE A 743 -18.57 13.55 -27.36
C ILE A 743 -17.41 13.69 -28.37
N GLY A 744 -17.62 13.34 -29.65
CA GLY A 744 -16.60 13.44 -30.69
C GLY A 744 -16.12 14.87 -31.00
N ALA A 745 -16.79 15.91 -30.49
CA ALA A 745 -16.47 17.30 -30.78
C ALA A 745 -15.76 18.06 -29.63
N ILE A 746 -15.63 17.49 -28.41
CA ILE A 746 -15.18 18.28 -27.23
C ILE A 746 -14.03 17.62 -26.43
N SER A 747 -13.63 16.36 -26.66
CA SER A 747 -12.43 15.83 -26.00
C SER A 747 -11.83 14.60 -26.71
N PRO A 748 -10.55 14.61 -27.09
CA PRO A 748 -9.86 13.44 -27.65
C PRO A 748 -9.26 12.54 -26.55
N SER A 749 -9.97 12.30 -25.45
CA SER A 749 -9.58 11.27 -24.48
C SER A 749 -10.56 10.08 -24.56
N ARG A 750 -10.15 9.04 -25.28
CA ARG A 750 -10.77 7.71 -25.17
C ARG A 750 -10.60 7.27 -23.71
N THR A 751 -11.66 7.29 -22.93
CA THR A 751 -11.70 6.51 -21.69
C THR A 751 -11.59 5.05 -22.12
N LYS A 752 -10.40 4.45 -21.98
CA LYS A 752 -10.24 3.01 -22.22
C LYS A 752 -11.12 2.29 -21.19
N ALA A 753 -12.00 1.42 -21.66
CA ALA A 753 -12.69 0.46 -20.80
C ALA A 753 -11.63 -0.33 -20.02
N SER A 754 -11.96 -0.76 -18.81
CA SER A 754 -11.06 -1.63 -18.06
C SER A 754 -10.73 -2.88 -18.89
N VAL A 755 -9.52 -3.43 -18.71
CA VAL A 755 -9.12 -4.68 -19.40
C VAL A 755 -10.12 -5.81 -19.12
N GLU A 756 -10.76 -5.79 -17.95
CA GLU A 756 -11.81 -6.71 -17.53
C GLU A 756 -13.15 -6.52 -18.28
N GLU A 757 -13.63 -5.29 -18.44
CA GLU A 757 -14.82 -4.98 -19.25
C GLU A 757 -14.60 -5.39 -20.72
N ALA A 758 -13.40 -5.16 -21.26
CA ALA A 758 -13.04 -5.57 -22.61
C ALA A 758 -12.93 -7.11 -22.77
N THR A 759 -12.61 -7.83 -21.70
CA THR A 759 -12.46 -9.30 -21.73
C THR A 759 -13.80 -10.01 -21.53
N ASN A 760 -14.66 -9.53 -20.63
CA ASN A 760 -16.02 -10.05 -20.47
C ASN A 760 -16.86 -9.88 -21.74
N VAL A 761 -16.71 -8.74 -22.43
CA VAL A 761 -17.38 -8.52 -23.73
C VAL A 761 -16.88 -9.52 -24.78
N ARG A 762 -15.57 -9.78 -24.86
CA ARG A 762 -14.98 -10.74 -25.80
C ARG A 762 -15.44 -12.17 -25.56
N VAL A 763 -15.41 -12.66 -24.32
CA VAL A 763 -15.91 -14.00 -23.96
C VAL A 763 -17.40 -14.14 -24.27
N THR A 764 -18.19 -13.11 -23.96
CA THR A 764 -19.62 -13.10 -24.26
C THR A 764 -19.86 -13.14 -25.77
N ASP A 765 -19.14 -12.34 -26.55
CA ASP A 765 -19.28 -12.31 -28.01
C ASP A 765 -18.88 -13.63 -28.65
N PHE A 766 -17.80 -14.26 -28.18
CA PHE A 766 -17.36 -15.60 -28.61
C PHE A 766 -18.45 -16.67 -28.37
N LEU A 767 -18.95 -16.79 -27.14
CA LEU A 767 -20.00 -17.76 -26.81
C LEU A 767 -21.30 -17.47 -27.59
N VAL A 768 -21.63 -16.18 -27.82
CA VAL A 768 -22.80 -15.79 -28.62
C VAL A 768 -22.63 -16.23 -30.06
N GLN A 769 -21.43 -16.17 -30.65
CA GLN A 769 -21.19 -16.67 -32.00
C GLN A 769 -21.40 -18.19 -32.08
N LEU A 770 -20.80 -18.96 -31.17
CA LEU A 770 -20.94 -20.42 -31.12
C LEU A 770 -22.39 -20.86 -30.93
N SER A 771 -23.12 -20.18 -30.03
CA SER A 771 -24.53 -20.50 -29.75
C SER A 771 -25.44 -20.39 -30.98
N ARG A 772 -25.05 -19.68 -32.05
CA ARG A 772 -25.87 -19.54 -33.27
C ARG A 772 -25.98 -20.83 -34.08
N GLY A 773 -24.95 -21.69 -34.02
CA GLY A 773 -24.90 -22.99 -34.70
C GLY A 773 -25.37 -24.15 -33.84
N TYR A 774 -25.45 -23.96 -32.52
CA TYR A 774 -25.80 -24.98 -31.55
C TYR A 774 -27.27 -25.41 -31.64
N LYS A 775 -27.51 -26.72 -31.57
CA LYS A 775 -28.83 -27.33 -31.47
C LYS A 775 -28.90 -28.11 -30.16
N ALA A 776 -29.79 -27.69 -29.27
CA ALA A 776 -29.86 -28.29 -27.95
C ALA A 776 -30.56 -29.64 -27.96
N GLU A 777 -29.92 -30.62 -27.34
CA GLU A 777 -30.45 -31.95 -27.08
C GLU A 777 -31.33 -31.99 -25.82
N PRO A 778 -32.22 -32.99 -25.68
CA PRO A 778 -33.14 -33.06 -24.55
C PRO A 778 -32.45 -33.15 -23.18
N ILE A 779 -32.90 -32.34 -22.22
CA ILE A 779 -32.41 -32.33 -20.83
C ILE A 779 -33.50 -32.68 -19.82
N GLY A 780 -33.09 -33.25 -18.68
CA GLY A 780 -33.98 -33.71 -17.60
C GLY A 780 -34.76 -32.59 -16.92
N GLU A 781 -34.11 -31.68 -16.19
CA GLU A 781 -34.77 -30.60 -15.45
C GLU A 781 -34.15 -29.23 -15.75
N LEU A 782 -35.01 -28.24 -16.06
CA LEU A 782 -34.63 -26.87 -16.40
C LEU A 782 -35.38 -25.83 -15.55
N MET A 783 -34.62 -24.99 -14.87
CA MET A 783 -35.09 -23.81 -14.12
C MET A 783 -34.75 -22.55 -14.90
N LEU A 784 -35.76 -21.82 -15.35
CA LEU A 784 -35.58 -20.56 -16.07
C LEU A 784 -35.84 -19.38 -15.13
N PHE A 785 -34.80 -18.58 -14.90
CA PHE A 785 -34.91 -17.35 -14.12
C PHE A 785 -35.04 -16.14 -15.06
N LYS A 786 -36.10 -15.36 -14.86
CA LYS A 786 -36.48 -14.28 -15.76
C LYS A 786 -36.30 -12.93 -15.09
N SER A 787 -35.50 -12.05 -15.68
CA SER A 787 -35.43 -10.66 -15.22
C SER A 787 -36.48 -9.76 -15.88
N GLN A 788 -36.60 -8.52 -15.39
CA GLN A 788 -37.44 -7.49 -16.00
C GLN A 788 -36.95 -7.04 -17.39
N ALA A 789 -35.76 -7.49 -17.82
CA ALA A 789 -35.25 -7.30 -19.18
C ALA A 789 -36.01 -8.12 -20.23
N SER A 790 -36.80 -9.11 -19.81
CA SER A 790 -37.56 -10.00 -20.68
C SER A 790 -39.03 -9.52 -20.88
N PRO A 791 -39.64 -9.70 -22.07
CA PRO A 791 -40.99 -9.17 -22.36
C PRO A 791 -42.08 -9.72 -21.42
N ALA A 792 -43.04 -8.87 -21.03
CA ALA A 792 -44.10 -9.27 -20.09
C ALA A 792 -45.03 -10.34 -20.68
N ARG A 793 -45.26 -10.29 -22.00
CA ARG A 793 -46.07 -11.28 -22.73
C ARG A 793 -45.38 -12.64 -22.91
N ALA A 794 -44.10 -12.76 -22.57
CA ALA A 794 -43.37 -14.04 -22.55
C ALA A 794 -43.52 -14.82 -21.23
N ARG A 795 -44.44 -14.42 -20.33
CA ARG A 795 -44.66 -15.06 -19.01
C ARG A 795 -45.08 -16.54 -19.06
N ARG A 796 -45.51 -17.06 -20.21
CA ARG A 796 -45.88 -18.47 -20.41
C ARG A 796 -44.97 -19.22 -21.40
N LEU A 797 -43.90 -18.58 -21.87
CA LEU A 797 -42.97 -19.18 -22.83
C LEU A 797 -41.77 -19.72 -22.06
N LEU A 798 -41.34 -20.94 -22.37
CA LEU A 798 -40.09 -21.50 -21.87
C LEU A 798 -38.91 -20.92 -22.67
N PHE A 799 -38.97 -19.65 -23.07
CA PHE A 799 -37.91 -18.95 -23.80
C PHE A 799 -37.45 -19.66 -25.09
N GLY A 800 -38.30 -20.53 -25.67
CA GLY A 800 -37.98 -21.34 -26.85
C GLY A 800 -37.45 -22.74 -26.56
N TRP A 801 -37.34 -23.13 -25.29
CA TRP A 801 -36.84 -24.43 -24.84
C TRP A 801 -37.93 -25.52 -24.75
N GLU A 802 -39.15 -25.27 -25.24
CA GLU A 802 -40.29 -26.19 -25.08
C GLU A 802 -40.05 -27.58 -25.68
N LYS A 803 -39.17 -27.71 -26.68
CA LYS A 803 -38.83 -28.98 -27.32
C LYS A 803 -37.61 -29.68 -26.71
N THR A 804 -36.88 -28.98 -25.83
CA THR A 804 -35.60 -29.42 -25.26
C THR A 804 -35.78 -29.95 -23.84
N VAL A 805 -36.85 -29.59 -23.13
CA VAL A 805 -37.09 -30.13 -21.78
C VAL A 805 -37.87 -31.43 -21.88
N ALA A 806 -37.24 -32.55 -21.52
CA ALA A 806 -37.88 -33.86 -21.47
C ALA A 806 -38.59 -34.14 -20.13
N GLY A 807 -38.14 -33.51 -19.03
CA GLY A 807 -38.70 -33.65 -17.68
C GLY A 807 -39.38 -32.38 -17.15
N LYS A 808 -38.98 -31.89 -15.97
CA LYS A 808 -39.64 -30.76 -15.30
C LYS A 808 -39.06 -29.42 -15.77
N ALA A 809 -39.95 -28.48 -16.11
CA ALA A 809 -39.59 -27.09 -16.39
C ALA A 809 -40.26 -26.15 -15.39
N SER A 810 -39.51 -25.17 -14.86
CA SER A 810 -40.04 -24.10 -14.01
C SER A 810 -39.57 -22.73 -14.47
N VAL A 811 -40.41 -21.71 -14.29
CA VAL A 811 -40.09 -20.31 -14.61
C VAL A 811 -40.24 -19.46 -13.35
N ILE A 812 -39.18 -18.78 -12.94
CA ILE A 812 -39.12 -17.97 -11.73
C ILE A 812 -38.80 -16.52 -12.11
N ASP A 813 -39.64 -15.58 -11.69
CA ASP A 813 -39.43 -14.15 -11.94
C ASP A 813 -38.45 -13.53 -10.91
N LEU A 814 -37.50 -12.74 -11.43
CA LEU A 814 -36.51 -11.94 -10.68
C LEU A 814 -36.75 -10.44 -10.90
N ASP A 815 -36.61 -9.68 -9.81
CA ASP A 815 -36.67 -8.22 -9.85
C ASP A 815 -35.30 -7.63 -10.23
N GLY A 816 -35.28 -6.70 -11.18
CA GLY A 816 -34.06 -6.07 -11.70
C GLY A 816 -33.84 -6.34 -13.19
N TRP A 817 -32.85 -5.66 -13.77
CA TRP A 817 -32.55 -5.73 -15.20
C TRP A 817 -31.30 -6.57 -15.47
N HIS A 818 -31.47 -7.76 -16.05
CA HIS A 818 -30.36 -8.65 -16.44
C HIS A 818 -29.40 -8.96 -15.27
N GLU A 819 -28.14 -8.50 -15.30
CA GLU A 819 -27.20 -8.69 -14.18
C GLU A 819 -27.68 -8.02 -12.88
N ASP A 820 -28.39 -6.87 -12.98
CA ASP A 820 -29.00 -6.20 -11.82
C ASP A 820 -30.13 -7.01 -11.18
N SER A 821 -30.59 -8.09 -11.82
CA SER A 821 -31.57 -9.00 -11.22
C SER A 821 -30.95 -9.95 -10.20
N LEU A 822 -29.62 -10.03 -10.16
CA LEU A 822 -28.83 -10.80 -9.20
C LEU A 822 -28.40 -9.95 -7.99
N THR A 823 -29.28 -9.05 -7.56
CA THR A 823 -29.14 -8.33 -6.28
C THR A 823 -29.40 -9.27 -5.09
N VAL A 824 -29.28 -8.77 -3.87
CA VAL A 824 -29.49 -9.56 -2.64
C VAL A 824 -30.82 -10.35 -2.65
N ASP A 825 -31.93 -9.75 -3.10
CA ASP A 825 -33.24 -10.45 -3.19
C ASP A 825 -33.25 -11.53 -4.28
N GLY A 826 -32.69 -11.22 -5.45
CA GLY A 826 -32.58 -12.19 -6.54
C GLY A 826 -31.73 -13.40 -6.15
N MET A 827 -30.59 -13.17 -5.51
CA MET A 827 -29.72 -14.23 -5.00
C MET A 827 -30.39 -15.07 -3.90
N GLN A 828 -31.23 -14.46 -3.05
CA GLN A 828 -32.04 -15.20 -2.08
C GLN A 828 -33.13 -16.07 -2.73
N ARG A 829 -33.69 -15.66 -3.88
CA ARG A 829 -34.64 -16.48 -4.64
C ARG A 829 -33.95 -17.66 -5.32
N LEU A 830 -32.77 -17.43 -5.91
CA LEU A 830 -31.94 -18.51 -6.49
C LEU A 830 -31.57 -19.53 -5.41
N ALA A 831 -31.02 -19.08 -4.28
CA ALA A 831 -30.58 -19.97 -3.21
C ALA A 831 -31.72 -20.86 -2.68
N ARG A 832 -32.91 -20.28 -2.43
CA ARG A 832 -34.08 -21.05 -1.99
C ARG A 832 -34.46 -22.13 -3.01
N ALA A 833 -34.57 -21.75 -4.28
CA ALA A 833 -34.96 -22.66 -5.33
C ALA A 833 -33.93 -23.80 -5.54
N PHE A 834 -32.64 -23.52 -5.34
CA PHE A 834 -31.57 -24.52 -5.45
C PHE A 834 -31.51 -25.47 -4.25
N ASN A 835 -31.64 -24.94 -3.03
CA ASN A 835 -31.69 -25.73 -1.81
C ASN A 835 -32.88 -26.71 -1.84
N ASP A 836 -34.07 -26.24 -2.24
CA ASP A 836 -35.27 -27.09 -2.33
C ASP A 836 -35.06 -28.27 -3.29
N ARG A 837 -34.32 -28.06 -4.38
CA ARG A 837 -34.08 -29.10 -5.40
C ARG A 837 -33.03 -30.11 -4.99
N LEU A 838 -31.93 -29.64 -4.42
CA LEU A 838 -30.85 -30.51 -3.94
C LEU A 838 -31.25 -31.28 -2.68
N ALA A 839 -32.19 -30.77 -1.87
CA ALA A 839 -32.78 -31.50 -0.75
C ALA A 839 -33.79 -32.59 -1.20
N SER A 840 -34.50 -32.37 -2.31
CA SER A 840 -35.52 -33.30 -2.82
C SER A 840 -34.97 -34.53 -3.57
N GLY A 841 -33.66 -34.56 -3.86
CA GLY A 841 -32.98 -35.69 -4.51
C GLY A 841 -32.44 -36.75 -3.55
N ALA A 842 -32.60 -36.55 -2.24
CA ALA A 842 -32.09 -37.44 -1.19
C ALA A 842 -33.12 -38.45 -0.65
N SER A 843 -34.25 -38.68 -1.36
CA SER A 843 -35.30 -39.63 -0.97
C SER A 843 -35.43 -40.82 -1.91
#